data_AF-A0A220W577-F1
#
_entry.id   AF-A0A220W577-F1
#
_cell.length_a   1.000
_cell.length_b   1.000
_cell.length_c   1.000
_cell.angle_alpha   90.00
_cell.angle_beta   90.00
_cell.angle_gamma   90.00
#
_symmetry.space_group_name_H-M   'P 1'
#
loop_
_entity.id
_entity.type
_entity.pdbx_description
1 polymer ?
#
loop_
_entity_poly.entity_id
_entity_poly.type
_entity_poly.pdbx_seq_one_letter_code
_entity_poly.pdbx_strand_id
1 'polypeptide(L)'
;MEEEIANDPVGRRSRFRLFGGILLVLILLGLIALWVSRTTLADNYVQSQLEQMDVVATYEIDEIGLRKQVIRNLVIGNPERPDLTADLVEVGNSLSLGGVGINWVSASGVELFGRVENGRLSFGELDKFSAPDDDSPLALPDMWLGLQDAKLRIDSDYGAIGLALNGQGELHDGFSGEIAAIASKLETGGCVLQKPTFFGEITIRARKPHLQGPLRLPSVNCGDLPLSAEDFAARISVDLGVDLASWTGNIGLIGGPLRFADYSGQEIKATLDLTGDLQQSSGEIDMTASGLLSPYGQANISRIRGPFTLGYGGERMTASFAGQPEIRGVQVAQGWLEQVASLSASVAGTPLGPIAGQMATAVRKAGSRFDISGDVKFSRTAERTTLSFDEAAARSRSGASVSLSDPLLLVFTDKNIRMLADGPIRLAGGGFPSARLQLDDGSLSRGFSGRLEMANYQVGSAQLKVPAMAFSPTRQGGTNIDGRIILTGPLGGGQLTGLQIPVSGGISRNGDFALFRQCINLQFASLRTASLTAGPTSARLCPQGSAIVSGDGSGVNIAASAPSLKLDGAVGSTPLAITSGALGFSLAKGLTAENVGVRLGTAGSMTRLDIALLNAAFGSTINGRIEGAAGKVANVPLLMENIEGDWRYEDGKFLADASLLVRDEQAAERFRPLISNDVRLGFDGNDLTATGLLREPETLSSVAAVDIAHDLQSSEGRALIDVQSLIFNDRLQPEQLTSLTLGVIANVRGEISGAGRIAWDASENGVQSSGTFRTNGLNLAAAFGPVTGLAGEIEFSDLLALETRPGQIVSLSEVNPGVAVFNGQIRYRLLPDFKLQVEAGEWPFAGGKLYLEPTILDLSEEAERRLQFTVEGVDAAQFLTQFDFENLTASGVFDGKLPMVFDQDGGRIVGGYLVAREGGGTLAYVGELSYEDMGTMANFAFNALKSIKYRNLTIGMDGDIAGEIITEVKFAGLQQGDDASRNFITRQFARIPLEFNVRIQAPFMQLMSSAKSYYEPEILVGQNLPALLRAQEARAKAAVQLLEDDE
;
A
#
# COMPACT_ATOMS: atom_id res chain seq x y z
N MET A 1 -121.97 90.72 -35.32
CA MET A 1 -122.08 91.44 -34.05
C MET A 1 -120.68 91.90 -33.71
N GLU A 2 -120.22 92.92 -34.43
CA GLU A 2 -120.48 94.36 -34.15
C GLU A 2 -119.38 94.83 -33.19
N GLU A 3 -118.37 95.54 -33.71
CA GLU A 3 -118.31 97.02 -33.78
C GLU A 3 -117.75 97.58 -32.46
N GLU A 4 -116.96 98.64 -32.37
CA GLU A 4 -116.27 99.52 -33.30
C GLU A 4 -115.32 100.37 -32.41
N ILE A 5 -114.12 100.61 -32.90
CA ILE A 5 -113.29 101.83 -32.84
C ILE A 5 -113.73 102.95 -31.85
N ALA A 6 -112.80 103.47 -31.01
CA ALA A 6 -112.36 104.88 -31.05
C ALA A 6 -111.35 105.30 -29.96
N ASN A 7 -110.20 105.77 -30.46
CA ASN A 7 -109.43 106.97 -30.10
C ASN A 7 -108.84 107.18 -28.68
N ASP A 8 -107.51 107.18 -28.70
CA ASP A 8 -106.55 107.92 -27.86
C ASP A 8 -107.01 109.35 -27.49
N PRO A 9 -106.57 109.88 -26.32
CA PRO A 9 -105.41 110.76 -26.37
C PRO A 9 -104.41 110.64 -25.19
N VAL A 10 -103.13 110.52 -25.56
CA VAL A 10 -101.94 111.24 -25.07
C VAL A 10 -101.99 111.89 -23.67
N GLY A 11 -101.23 111.30 -22.74
CA GLY A 11 -100.13 112.01 -22.06
C GLY A 11 -100.27 112.44 -20.60
N ARG A 12 -99.65 111.70 -19.66
CA ARG A 12 -98.62 112.24 -18.73
C ARG A 12 -97.88 111.13 -17.97
N ARG A 13 -96.56 111.11 -18.13
CA ARG A 13 -95.55 110.19 -17.59
C ARG A 13 -95.08 110.61 -16.19
N SER A 14 -94.51 109.62 -15.49
CA SER A 14 -93.28 109.71 -14.68
C SER A 14 -93.39 110.19 -13.23
N ARG A 15 -93.44 109.22 -12.29
CA ARG A 15 -92.73 109.26 -10.98
C ARG A 15 -92.24 107.89 -10.46
N PHE A 16 -92.77 106.76 -10.95
CA PHE A 16 -92.37 105.42 -10.47
C PHE A 16 -91.32 104.66 -11.33
N ARG A 17 -90.88 105.22 -12.47
CA ARG A 17 -89.79 104.62 -13.29
C ARG A 17 -88.38 105.11 -12.94
N LEU A 18 -88.24 106.18 -12.15
CA LEU A 18 -86.93 106.74 -11.78
C LEU A 18 -86.25 105.94 -10.66
N PHE A 19 -87.00 105.44 -9.67
CA PHE A 19 -86.44 104.57 -8.61
C PHE A 19 -86.08 103.19 -9.14
N GLY A 20 -86.89 102.61 -10.03
CA GLY A 20 -86.54 101.35 -10.72
C GLY A 20 -85.34 101.51 -11.65
N GLY A 21 -85.22 102.64 -12.37
CA GLY A 21 -84.08 102.93 -13.25
C GLY A 21 -82.79 103.22 -12.49
N ILE A 22 -82.83 103.96 -11.37
CA ILE A 22 -81.66 104.24 -10.54
C ILE A 22 -81.22 102.98 -9.78
N LEU A 23 -82.15 102.18 -9.26
CA LEU A 23 -81.82 100.90 -8.64
C LEU A 23 -81.27 99.92 -9.68
N LEU A 24 -81.82 99.89 -10.89
CA LEU A 24 -81.33 99.03 -11.96
C LEU A 24 -80.00 99.51 -12.52
N VAL A 25 -79.72 100.82 -12.54
CA VAL A 25 -78.39 101.40 -12.88
C VAL A 25 -77.40 101.22 -11.73
N LEU A 26 -77.79 101.26 -10.46
CA LEU A 26 -76.93 100.94 -9.33
C LEU A 26 -76.67 99.44 -9.20
N ILE A 27 -77.64 98.59 -9.55
CA ILE A 27 -77.47 97.14 -9.69
C ILE A 27 -76.63 96.84 -10.94
N LEU A 28 -76.81 97.54 -12.06
CA LEU A 28 -75.95 97.40 -13.24
C LEU A 28 -74.54 97.92 -12.97
N LEU A 29 -74.37 99.04 -12.29
CA LEU A 29 -73.05 99.56 -11.88
C LEU A 29 -72.43 98.66 -10.81
N GLY A 30 -73.23 98.08 -9.92
CA GLY A 30 -72.82 97.09 -8.95
C GLY A 30 -72.41 95.77 -9.60
N LEU A 31 -73.14 95.30 -10.62
CA LEU A 31 -72.83 94.11 -11.41
C LEU A 31 -71.66 94.35 -12.37
N ILE A 32 -71.52 95.56 -12.94
CA ILE A 32 -70.36 95.97 -13.74
C ILE A 32 -69.14 96.13 -12.84
N ALA A 33 -69.27 96.69 -11.63
CA ALA A 33 -68.20 96.74 -10.65
C ALA A 33 -67.83 95.34 -10.13
N LEU A 34 -68.80 94.45 -9.89
CA LEU A 34 -68.57 93.04 -9.55
C LEU A 34 -67.87 92.29 -10.69
N TRP A 35 -68.20 92.62 -11.93
CA TRP A 35 -67.68 91.97 -13.13
C TRP A 35 -66.31 92.52 -13.55
N VAL A 36 -66.03 93.81 -13.33
CA VAL A 36 -64.71 94.44 -13.54
C VAL A 36 -63.77 94.14 -12.38
N SER A 37 -64.28 94.00 -11.15
CA SER A 37 -63.56 93.53 -9.95
C SER A 37 -63.51 92.00 -9.84
N ARG A 38 -63.96 91.26 -10.87
CA ARG A 38 -64.09 89.78 -10.80
C ARG A 38 -62.76 89.08 -10.56
N THR A 39 -61.66 89.63 -11.07
CA THR A 39 -60.33 89.06 -10.92
C THR A 39 -59.79 89.31 -9.51
N THR A 40 -59.95 90.51 -8.95
CA THR A 40 -59.54 90.84 -7.58
C THR A 40 -60.42 90.22 -6.49
N LEU A 41 -61.72 90.03 -6.72
CA LEU A 41 -62.61 89.35 -5.76
C LEU A 41 -62.38 87.84 -5.72
N ALA A 42 -62.10 87.24 -6.87
CA ALA A 42 -61.82 85.82 -6.97
C ALA A 42 -60.39 85.49 -6.51
N ASP A 43 -59.41 86.38 -6.71
CA ASP A 43 -58.08 86.27 -6.12
C ASP A 43 -58.17 86.30 -4.59
N ASN A 44 -58.91 87.26 -4.01
CA ASN A 44 -59.17 87.28 -2.57
C ASN A 44 -59.96 86.04 -2.08
N TYR A 45 -60.84 85.44 -2.90
CA TYR A 45 -61.57 84.22 -2.53
C TYR A 45 -60.67 82.99 -2.56
N VAL A 46 -59.89 82.79 -3.62
CA VAL A 46 -58.92 81.70 -3.75
C VAL A 46 -57.86 81.82 -2.65
N GLN A 47 -57.34 83.02 -2.41
CA GLN A 47 -56.45 83.32 -1.29
C GLN A 47 -57.12 83.01 0.06
N SER A 48 -58.40 83.36 0.26
CA SER A 48 -59.12 83.03 1.51
C SER A 48 -59.38 81.53 1.70
N GLN A 49 -59.52 80.76 0.61
CA GLN A 49 -59.73 79.31 0.66
C GLN A 49 -58.40 78.59 0.90
N LEU A 50 -57.32 79.03 0.27
CA LEU A 50 -55.97 78.54 0.53
C LEU A 50 -55.53 78.90 1.96
N GLU A 51 -55.83 80.11 2.46
CA GLU A 51 -55.61 80.48 3.87
C GLU A 51 -56.46 79.65 4.85
N GLN A 52 -57.69 79.28 4.48
CA GLN A 52 -58.53 78.37 5.30
C GLN A 52 -57.96 76.95 5.39
N MET A 53 -57.34 76.46 4.31
CA MET A 53 -56.67 75.17 4.25
C MET A 53 -55.21 75.23 4.70
N ASP A 54 -54.72 76.41 5.11
CA ASP A 54 -53.32 76.68 5.47
C ASP A 54 -52.32 76.30 4.36
N VAL A 55 -52.73 76.40 3.09
CA VAL A 55 -51.91 76.03 1.92
C VAL A 55 -51.10 77.22 1.43
N VAL A 56 -49.78 77.05 1.31
CA VAL A 56 -48.90 78.05 0.71
C VAL A 56 -48.88 77.88 -0.82
N ALA A 57 -49.34 78.88 -1.58
CA ALA A 57 -49.27 78.86 -3.05
C ALA A 57 -49.09 80.25 -3.67
N THR A 58 -48.46 80.32 -4.83
CA THR A 58 -48.33 81.50 -5.71
C THR A 58 -48.84 81.13 -7.10
N TYR A 59 -49.62 82.00 -7.74
CA TYR A 59 -50.23 81.69 -9.03
C TYR A 59 -50.58 82.98 -9.81
N GLU A 60 -50.74 82.84 -11.12
CA GLU A 60 -51.30 83.88 -12.00
C GLU A 60 -52.65 83.42 -12.53
N ILE A 61 -53.70 84.22 -12.34
CA ILE A 61 -55.02 83.92 -12.87
C ILE A 61 -55.17 84.51 -14.28
N ASP A 62 -55.36 83.66 -15.29
CA ASP A 62 -55.56 84.07 -16.69
C ASP A 62 -57.05 84.30 -16.99
N GLU A 63 -57.91 83.33 -16.63
CA GLU A 63 -59.36 83.39 -16.86
C GLU A 63 -60.15 82.79 -15.67
N ILE A 64 -61.22 83.47 -15.24
CA ILE A 64 -62.19 82.93 -14.28
C ILE A 64 -63.59 83.05 -14.86
N GLY A 65 -64.22 81.91 -15.12
CA GLY A 65 -65.62 81.77 -15.52
C GLY A 65 -66.42 80.90 -14.55
N LEU A 66 -67.76 80.97 -14.65
CA LEU A 66 -68.68 80.20 -13.80
C LEU A 66 -68.51 78.67 -13.89
N ARG A 67 -67.87 78.17 -14.95
CA ARG A 67 -67.67 76.73 -15.23
C ARG A 67 -66.21 76.31 -15.36
N LYS A 68 -65.29 77.26 -15.57
CA LYS A 68 -63.87 77.00 -15.89
C LYS A 68 -62.99 78.08 -15.29
N GLN A 69 -61.87 77.69 -14.70
CA GLN A 69 -60.80 78.56 -14.22
C GLN A 69 -59.50 78.17 -14.91
N VAL A 70 -58.70 79.14 -15.32
CA VAL A 70 -57.39 78.95 -15.97
C VAL A 70 -56.34 79.65 -15.13
N ILE A 71 -55.42 78.86 -14.60
CA ILE A 71 -54.31 79.26 -13.73
C ILE A 71 -53.00 79.03 -14.50
N ARG A 72 -52.11 80.01 -14.49
CA ARG A 72 -50.76 79.92 -15.06
C ARG A 72 -49.71 80.02 -13.98
N ASN A 73 -48.54 79.43 -14.23
CA ASN A 73 -47.38 79.55 -13.36
C ASN A 73 -47.70 79.21 -11.90
N LEU A 74 -48.49 78.15 -11.68
CA LEU A 74 -48.90 77.72 -10.34
C LEU A 74 -47.67 77.16 -9.62
N VAL A 75 -47.45 77.61 -8.40
CA VAL A 75 -46.44 77.10 -7.47
C VAL A 75 -47.12 76.83 -6.14
N ILE A 76 -47.10 75.58 -5.66
CA ILE A 76 -47.60 75.18 -4.33
C ILE A 76 -46.39 74.78 -3.49
N GLY A 77 -46.34 75.24 -2.23
CA GLY A 77 -45.19 75.09 -1.34
C GLY A 77 -44.25 76.29 -1.33
N ASN A 78 -43.04 76.09 -0.81
CA ASN A 78 -42.01 77.13 -0.75
C ASN A 78 -41.52 77.50 -2.17
N PRO A 79 -41.57 78.76 -2.62
CA PRO A 79 -41.11 79.14 -3.96
C PRO A 79 -39.65 78.79 -4.28
N GLU A 80 -38.77 78.67 -3.28
CA GLU A 80 -37.37 78.24 -3.47
C GLU A 80 -37.20 76.71 -3.54
N ARG A 81 -38.22 75.95 -3.07
CA ARG A 81 -38.30 74.48 -3.08
C ARG A 81 -39.77 74.07 -3.22
N PRO A 82 -40.35 74.21 -4.43
CA PRO A 82 -41.78 73.99 -4.61
C PRO A 82 -42.13 72.51 -4.43
N ASP A 83 -43.31 72.25 -3.86
CA ASP A 83 -43.89 70.90 -3.78
C ASP A 83 -44.59 70.54 -5.09
N LEU A 84 -45.22 71.53 -5.75
CA LEU A 84 -45.75 71.42 -7.10
C LEU A 84 -45.52 72.72 -7.89
N THR A 85 -45.13 72.59 -9.15
CA THR A 85 -45.24 73.65 -10.16
C THR A 85 -46.10 73.17 -11.33
N ALA A 86 -46.80 74.09 -12.00
CA ALA A 86 -47.50 73.79 -13.24
C ALA A 86 -47.58 75.03 -14.14
N ASP A 87 -47.24 74.88 -15.43
CA ASP A 87 -47.29 75.97 -16.41
C ASP A 87 -48.72 76.44 -16.67
N LEU A 88 -49.66 75.51 -16.75
CA LEU A 88 -51.08 75.75 -17.00
C LEU A 88 -51.93 74.73 -16.24
N VAL A 89 -52.89 75.19 -15.46
CA VAL A 89 -53.89 74.37 -14.79
C VAL A 89 -55.28 74.91 -15.11
N GLU A 90 -56.11 74.07 -15.72
CA GLU A 90 -57.50 74.34 -15.98
C GLU A 90 -58.37 73.55 -14.98
N VAL A 91 -59.25 74.23 -14.27
CA VAL A 91 -60.14 73.63 -13.26
C VAL A 91 -61.59 73.85 -13.66
N GLY A 92 -62.36 72.78 -13.72
CA GLY A 92 -63.81 72.79 -13.95
C GLY A 92 -64.60 72.91 -12.64
N ASN A 93 -65.56 73.82 -12.59
CA ASN A 93 -66.44 74.01 -11.43
C ASN A 93 -67.83 73.43 -11.69
N SER A 94 -68.37 72.77 -10.67
CA SER A 94 -69.77 72.33 -10.58
C SER A 94 -70.51 73.13 -9.51
N LEU A 95 -71.75 73.52 -9.80
CA LEU A 95 -72.67 74.12 -8.84
C LEU A 95 -73.70 73.07 -8.42
N SER A 96 -73.66 72.67 -7.15
CA SER A 96 -74.66 71.78 -6.53
C SER A 96 -75.43 72.51 -5.41
N LEU A 97 -76.57 71.95 -4.99
CA LEU A 97 -77.35 72.48 -3.85
C LEU A 97 -76.58 72.47 -2.51
N GLY A 98 -75.44 71.75 -2.43
CA GLY A 98 -74.58 71.66 -1.26
C GLY A 98 -73.27 72.47 -1.32
N GLY A 99 -73.02 73.21 -2.41
CA GLY A 99 -71.80 74.02 -2.57
C GLY A 99 -71.20 73.98 -3.99
N VAL A 100 -70.08 74.69 -4.17
CA VAL A 100 -69.24 74.67 -5.38
C VAL A 100 -68.19 73.56 -5.22
N GLY A 101 -68.08 72.65 -6.19
CA GLY A 101 -67.09 71.56 -6.19
C GLY A 101 -66.35 71.43 -7.52
N ILE A 102 -65.14 70.85 -7.50
CA ILE A 102 -64.31 70.63 -8.69
C ILE A 102 -64.75 69.33 -9.38
N ASN A 103 -64.98 69.33 -10.70
CA ASN A 103 -65.40 68.14 -11.44
C ASN A 103 -64.37 67.63 -12.47
N TRP A 104 -63.46 68.49 -12.93
CA TRP A 104 -62.34 68.06 -13.77
C TRP A 104 -61.13 69.00 -13.58
N VAL A 105 -59.93 68.45 -13.73
CA VAL A 105 -58.68 69.21 -13.74
C VAL A 105 -57.86 68.79 -14.95
N SER A 106 -57.34 69.76 -15.71
CA SER A 106 -56.38 69.52 -16.78
C SER A 106 -55.12 70.34 -16.51
N ALA A 107 -53.98 69.70 -16.35
CA ALA A 107 -52.73 70.38 -16.04
C ALA A 107 -51.63 70.03 -17.06
N SER A 108 -50.84 71.03 -17.47
CA SER A 108 -49.68 70.84 -18.34
C SER A 108 -48.40 71.43 -17.76
N GLY A 109 -47.27 70.79 -18.03
CA GLY A 109 -45.96 71.22 -17.52
C GLY A 109 -45.88 71.09 -15.99
N VAL A 110 -46.43 70.00 -15.45
CA VAL A 110 -46.49 69.77 -14.00
C VAL A 110 -45.15 69.22 -13.53
N GLU A 111 -44.51 69.86 -12.55
CA GLU A 111 -43.37 69.29 -11.82
C GLU A 111 -43.75 69.09 -10.36
N LEU A 112 -43.76 67.83 -9.90
CA LEU A 112 -44.18 67.46 -8.55
C LEU A 112 -43.01 66.87 -7.77
N PHE A 113 -42.84 67.29 -6.53
CA PHE A 113 -41.82 66.79 -5.63
C PHE A 113 -42.47 66.11 -4.44
N GLY A 114 -42.31 64.79 -4.35
CA GLY A 114 -42.81 63.98 -3.24
C GLY A 114 -41.68 63.37 -2.42
N ARG A 115 -41.99 62.99 -1.17
CA ARG A 115 -41.10 62.21 -0.32
C ARG A 115 -41.84 61.04 0.31
N VAL A 116 -41.14 59.94 0.53
CA VAL A 116 -41.66 58.81 1.31
C VAL A 116 -41.14 58.94 2.74
N GLU A 117 -42.03 59.19 3.70
CA GLU A 117 -41.70 59.31 5.13
C GLU A 117 -42.49 58.26 5.92
N ASN A 118 -41.81 57.43 6.72
CA ASN A 118 -42.42 56.34 7.51
C ASN A 118 -43.33 55.40 6.68
N GLY A 119 -42.95 55.13 5.42
CA GLY A 119 -43.73 54.28 4.51
C GLY A 119 -44.99 54.93 3.92
N ARG A 120 -45.19 56.24 4.14
CA ARG A 120 -46.27 57.03 3.52
C ARG A 120 -45.71 58.00 2.50
N LEU A 121 -46.39 58.12 1.36
CA LEU A 121 -46.07 59.12 0.34
C LEU A 121 -46.66 60.47 0.76
N SER A 122 -45.83 61.51 0.79
CA SER A 122 -46.22 62.88 1.08
C SER A 122 -45.83 63.78 -0.09
N PHE A 123 -46.73 64.68 -0.46
CA PHE A 123 -46.51 65.71 -1.47
C PHE A 123 -46.47 67.11 -0.85
N GLY A 124 -46.09 67.19 0.44
CA GLY A 124 -45.95 68.45 1.16
C GLY A 124 -47.28 69.18 1.32
N GLU A 125 -47.35 70.41 0.84
CA GLU A 125 -48.57 71.25 0.92
C GLU A 125 -49.79 70.64 0.20
N LEU A 126 -49.58 69.71 -0.74
CA LEU A 126 -50.68 69.03 -1.44
C LEU A 126 -51.46 68.05 -0.56
N ASP A 127 -50.85 67.53 0.50
CA ASP A 127 -51.49 66.56 1.39
C ASP A 127 -52.72 67.17 2.09
N LYS A 128 -52.77 68.50 2.24
CA LYS A 128 -53.87 69.27 2.84
C LYS A 128 -55.15 69.28 2.00
N PHE A 129 -55.07 68.90 0.71
CA PHE A 129 -56.24 68.77 -0.17
C PHE A 129 -56.93 67.39 -0.07
N SER A 130 -56.41 66.47 0.74
CA SER A 130 -57.06 65.18 1.01
C SER A 130 -58.20 65.31 2.03
N ALA A 131 -59.21 64.43 1.94
CA ALA A 131 -60.38 64.49 2.83
C ALA A 131 -60.01 64.05 4.27
N PRO A 132 -60.36 64.82 5.32
CA PRO A 132 -59.91 64.55 6.70
C PRO A 132 -60.46 63.24 7.32
N ASP A 133 -61.50 62.63 6.73
CA ASP A 133 -62.13 61.39 7.22
C ASP A 133 -61.76 60.14 6.38
N ASP A 134 -60.88 60.25 5.38
CA ASP A 134 -60.48 59.15 4.50
C ASP A 134 -59.06 58.68 4.79
N ASP A 135 -58.94 57.61 5.59
CA ASP A 135 -57.67 56.97 5.96
C ASP A 135 -57.11 56.05 4.84
N SER A 136 -57.68 56.05 3.63
CA SER A 136 -57.22 55.17 2.55
C SER A 136 -55.91 55.67 1.89
N PRO A 137 -55.01 54.76 1.43
CA PRO A 137 -53.66 55.14 0.97
C PRO A 137 -53.61 56.04 -0.27
N LEU A 138 -54.72 56.17 -1.00
CA LEU A 138 -54.88 57.08 -2.14
C LEU A 138 -56.38 57.34 -2.34
N ALA A 139 -56.91 58.34 -1.63
CA ALA A 139 -58.25 58.86 -1.83
C ALA A 139 -58.31 59.58 -3.19
N LEU A 140 -58.38 58.82 -4.29
CA LEU A 140 -58.50 59.39 -5.63
C LEU A 140 -59.78 60.25 -5.68
N PRO A 141 -59.70 61.55 -6.00
CA PRO A 141 -60.87 62.38 -6.11
C PRO A 141 -61.78 61.86 -7.24
N ASP A 142 -63.09 61.95 -7.03
CA ASP A 142 -64.10 61.64 -8.05
C ASP A 142 -64.15 62.80 -9.07
N MET A 143 -63.15 62.83 -9.95
CA MET A 143 -63.00 63.84 -10.98
C MET A 143 -62.25 63.32 -12.21
N TRP A 144 -62.53 63.95 -13.35
CA TRP A 144 -61.74 63.75 -14.56
C TRP A 144 -60.39 64.47 -14.43
N LEU A 145 -59.30 63.76 -14.69
CA LEU A 145 -57.95 64.32 -14.66
C LEU A 145 -57.32 64.22 -16.04
N GLY A 146 -56.72 65.31 -16.52
CA GLY A 146 -55.85 65.36 -17.69
C GLY A 146 -54.46 65.85 -17.31
N LEU A 147 -53.42 65.09 -17.66
CA LEU A 147 -52.03 65.42 -17.38
C LEU A 147 -51.22 65.38 -18.69
N GLN A 148 -50.53 66.48 -18.99
CA GLN A 148 -49.62 66.59 -20.13
C GLN A 148 -48.25 67.11 -19.68
N ASP A 149 -47.19 66.39 -20.02
CA ASP A 149 -45.81 66.65 -19.57
C ASP A 149 -45.69 66.73 -18.04
N ALA A 150 -46.34 65.80 -17.32
CA ALA A 150 -46.20 65.73 -15.86
C ALA A 150 -44.94 64.95 -15.48
N LYS A 151 -44.08 65.58 -14.69
CA LYS A 151 -42.82 65.03 -14.16
C LYS A 151 -42.89 65.01 -12.65
N LEU A 152 -42.61 63.86 -12.03
CA LEU A 152 -42.63 63.73 -10.59
C LEU A 152 -41.26 63.24 -10.13
N ARG A 153 -40.75 63.78 -9.03
CA ARG A 153 -39.59 63.24 -8.32
C ARG A 153 -40.04 62.78 -6.95
N ILE A 154 -39.80 61.51 -6.63
CA ILE A 154 -40.08 60.93 -5.32
C ILE A 154 -38.75 60.59 -4.65
N ASP A 155 -38.40 61.30 -3.58
CA ASP A 155 -37.27 60.94 -2.72
C ASP A 155 -37.75 59.92 -1.68
N SER A 156 -37.10 58.76 -1.62
CA SER A 156 -37.42 57.71 -0.64
C SER A 156 -36.17 57.25 0.09
N ASP A 157 -36.35 56.51 1.19
CA ASP A 157 -35.25 55.84 1.90
C ASP A 157 -34.46 54.87 1.00
N TYR A 158 -35.07 54.44 -0.11
CA TYR A 158 -34.45 53.54 -1.08
C TYR A 158 -33.71 54.29 -2.20
N GLY A 159 -33.86 55.60 -2.31
CA GLY A 159 -33.30 56.43 -3.40
C GLY A 159 -34.35 57.25 -4.13
N ALA A 160 -33.89 58.10 -5.05
CA ALA A 160 -34.73 59.02 -5.80
C ALA A 160 -35.28 58.38 -7.08
N ILE A 161 -36.60 58.44 -7.25
CA ILE A 161 -37.34 57.93 -8.41
C ILE A 161 -37.88 59.13 -9.19
N GLY A 162 -37.53 59.23 -10.47
CA GLY A 162 -38.15 60.16 -11.42
C GLY A 162 -39.28 59.46 -12.17
N LEU A 163 -40.44 60.08 -12.25
CA LEU A 163 -41.61 59.64 -13.00
C LEU A 163 -41.94 60.67 -14.07
N ALA A 164 -42.38 60.20 -15.24
CA ALA A 164 -43.10 61.00 -16.21
C ALA A 164 -44.46 60.34 -16.44
N LEU A 165 -45.54 61.12 -16.40
CA LEU A 165 -46.90 60.64 -16.52
C LEU A 165 -47.67 61.52 -17.52
N ASN A 166 -48.25 60.88 -18.54
CA ASN A 166 -49.16 61.54 -19.48
C ASN A 166 -50.42 60.72 -19.56
N GLY A 167 -51.58 61.31 -19.31
CA GLY A 167 -52.82 60.52 -19.29
C GLY A 167 -54.04 61.38 -19.10
N GLN A 168 -55.20 60.79 -19.41
CA GLN A 168 -56.48 61.46 -19.22
C GLN A 168 -57.61 60.47 -18.90
N GLY A 169 -58.63 60.94 -18.21
CA GLY A 169 -59.85 60.18 -17.95
C GLY A 169 -60.37 60.33 -16.52
N GLU A 170 -61.44 59.59 -16.21
CA GLU A 170 -62.06 59.59 -14.89
C GLU A 170 -61.22 58.76 -13.91
N LEU A 171 -60.81 59.35 -12.78
CA LEU A 171 -59.91 58.68 -11.84
C LEU A 171 -60.54 57.47 -11.14
N HIS A 172 -61.88 57.38 -11.09
CA HIS A 172 -62.57 56.20 -10.54
C HIS A 172 -62.83 55.13 -11.60
N ASP A 173 -63.09 55.49 -12.85
CA ASP A 173 -63.44 54.51 -13.89
C ASP A 173 -63.26 55.08 -15.31
N GLY A 174 -62.04 54.99 -15.85
CA GLY A 174 -61.75 55.41 -17.23
C GLY A 174 -60.43 56.14 -17.45
N PHE A 175 -59.61 56.37 -16.42
CA PHE A 175 -58.28 56.95 -16.59
C PHE A 175 -57.37 56.02 -17.40
N SER A 176 -56.64 56.58 -18.36
CA SER A 176 -55.64 55.89 -19.17
C SER A 176 -54.46 56.81 -19.44
N GLY A 177 -53.25 56.31 -19.23
CA GLY A 177 -52.03 57.07 -19.45
C GLY A 177 -50.78 56.22 -19.66
N GLU A 178 -49.75 56.87 -20.15
CA GLU A 178 -48.38 56.35 -20.26
C GLU A 178 -47.57 56.82 -19.05
N ILE A 179 -46.82 55.90 -18.47
CA ILE A 179 -45.94 56.16 -17.33
C ILE A 179 -44.52 55.68 -17.65
N ALA A 180 -43.55 56.54 -17.34
CA ALA A 180 -42.14 56.19 -17.35
C ALA A 180 -41.56 56.42 -15.96
N ALA A 181 -40.92 55.43 -15.36
CA ALA A 181 -40.20 55.56 -14.09
C ALA A 181 -38.71 55.26 -14.32
N ILE A 182 -37.83 56.11 -13.78
CA ILE A 182 -36.39 55.94 -13.85
C ILE A 182 -35.77 56.24 -12.49
N ALA A 183 -34.72 55.52 -12.12
CA ALA A 183 -33.89 55.88 -10.99
C ALA A 183 -32.42 55.65 -11.33
N SER A 184 -31.50 56.46 -10.80
CA SER A 184 -30.06 56.23 -11.02
C SER A 184 -29.57 55.00 -10.23
N LYS A 185 -30.10 54.84 -9.02
CA LYS A 185 -29.76 53.78 -8.07
C LYS A 185 -30.93 53.65 -7.08
N LEU A 186 -31.35 52.41 -6.81
CA LEU A 186 -32.26 52.09 -5.72
C LEU A 186 -31.60 51.07 -4.79
N GLU A 187 -31.66 51.30 -3.49
CA GLU A 187 -31.17 50.40 -2.45
C GLU A 187 -32.36 49.90 -1.64
N THR A 188 -32.67 48.61 -1.69
CA THR A 188 -33.81 48.03 -0.95
C THR A 188 -33.48 46.61 -0.54
N GLY A 189 -33.80 46.24 0.72
CA GLY A 189 -33.59 44.87 1.23
C GLY A 189 -32.16 44.35 1.10
N GLY A 190 -31.14 45.20 1.25
CA GLY A 190 -29.73 44.83 1.07
C GLY A 190 -29.28 44.68 -0.39
N CYS A 191 -30.16 44.99 -1.35
CA CYS A 191 -29.92 44.93 -2.79
C CYS A 191 -29.83 46.32 -3.41
N VAL A 192 -28.84 46.50 -4.29
CA VAL A 192 -28.60 47.70 -5.08
C VAL A 192 -29.02 47.43 -6.52
N LEU A 193 -30.06 48.12 -6.98
CA LEU A 193 -30.50 48.16 -8.37
C LEU A 193 -29.91 49.38 -9.08
N GLN A 194 -29.15 49.18 -10.15
CA GLN A 194 -28.55 50.26 -10.91
C GLN A 194 -29.37 50.58 -12.15
N LYS A 195 -29.72 51.85 -12.33
CA LYS A 195 -30.47 52.35 -13.48
C LYS A 195 -31.77 51.57 -13.80
N PRO A 196 -32.62 51.20 -12.82
CA PRO A 196 -33.89 50.57 -13.12
C PRO A 196 -34.77 51.53 -13.91
N THR A 197 -35.45 51.00 -14.93
CA THR A 197 -36.38 51.78 -15.77
C THR A 197 -37.67 51.00 -15.98
N PHE A 198 -38.81 51.67 -15.87
CA PHE A 198 -40.11 51.14 -16.21
C PHE A 198 -40.73 52.05 -17.26
N PHE A 199 -41.25 51.47 -18.33
CA PHE A 199 -41.99 52.21 -19.36
C PHE A 199 -43.25 51.42 -19.66
N GLY A 200 -44.42 52.01 -19.44
CA GLY A 200 -45.67 51.26 -19.52
C GLY A 200 -46.89 52.14 -19.57
N GLU A 201 -48.03 51.47 -19.46
CA GLU A 201 -49.36 52.05 -19.38
C GLU A 201 -49.90 51.88 -17.96
N ILE A 202 -50.62 52.89 -17.50
CA ILE A 202 -51.43 52.87 -16.30
C ILE A 202 -52.87 53.13 -16.71
N THR A 203 -53.78 52.24 -16.31
CA THR A 203 -55.23 52.45 -16.49
C THR A 203 -55.94 52.29 -15.18
N ILE A 204 -57.06 52.98 -14.97
CA ILE A 204 -57.88 52.81 -13.77
C ILE A 204 -59.30 52.43 -14.20
N ARG A 205 -59.76 51.26 -13.72
CA ARG A 205 -61.13 50.77 -13.96
C ARG A 205 -61.75 50.37 -12.64
N ALA A 206 -62.97 50.82 -12.36
CA ALA A 206 -63.67 50.54 -11.11
C ALA A 206 -62.78 50.72 -9.85
N ARG A 207 -62.00 51.80 -9.80
CA ARG A 207 -61.04 52.21 -8.75
C ARG A 207 -59.84 51.27 -8.57
N LYS A 208 -59.57 50.41 -9.55
CA LYS A 208 -58.42 49.50 -9.55
C LYS A 208 -57.41 49.92 -10.61
N PRO A 209 -56.21 50.36 -10.21
CA PRO A 209 -55.14 50.63 -11.15
C PRO A 209 -54.61 49.33 -11.77
N HIS A 210 -54.46 49.32 -13.08
CA HIS A 210 -53.77 48.29 -13.84
C HIS A 210 -52.46 48.87 -14.36
N LEU A 211 -51.35 48.22 -14.02
CA LEU A 211 -50.01 48.57 -14.48
C LEU A 211 -49.52 47.54 -15.49
N GLN A 212 -49.18 48.00 -16.69
CA GLN A 212 -48.69 47.15 -17.77
C GLN A 212 -47.43 47.72 -18.40
N GLY A 213 -46.32 46.99 -18.39
CA GLY A 213 -45.11 47.43 -19.10
C GLY A 213 -43.84 46.67 -18.75
N PRO A 214 -42.78 46.80 -19.56
CA PRO A 214 -41.44 46.32 -19.22
C PRO A 214 -40.79 47.16 -18.10
N LEU A 215 -40.40 46.48 -17.02
CA LEU A 215 -39.39 46.88 -16.07
C LEU A 215 -38.04 46.32 -16.51
N ARG A 216 -37.06 47.17 -16.78
CA ARG A 216 -35.67 46.79 -17.09
C ARG A 216 -34.79 47.03 -15.87
N LEU A 217 -33.99 46.04 -15.55
CA LEU A 217 -33.06 45.95 -14.43
C LEU A 217 -31.66 45.60 -14.98
N PRO A 218 -30.89 46.61 -15.43
CA PRO A 218 -29.57 46.36 -16.03
C PRO A 218 -28.59 45.65 -15.10
N SER A 219 -28.65 45.94 -13.80
CA SER A 219 -27.78 45.34 -12.80
C SER A 219 -28.45 45.36 -11.43
N VAL A 220 -28.44 44.21 -10.77
CA VAL A 220 -28.91 44.01 -9.39
C VAL A 220 -27.80 43.31 -8.62
N ASN A 221 -27.35 43.90 -7.51
CA ASN A 221 -26.34 43.29 -6.65
C ASN A 221 -26.80 43.35 -5.21
N CYS A 222 -26.90 42.20 -4.56
CA CYS A 222 -27.23 42.12 -3.14
C CYS A 222 -25.95 41.94 -2.32
N GLY A 223 -25.80 42.72 -1.25
CA GLY A 223 -24.64 42.64 -0.35
C GLY A 223 -24.81 41.54 0.70
N ASP A 224 -25.98 41.51 1.33
CA ASP A 224 -26.32 40.56 2.40
C ASP A 224 -26.62 39.15 1.88
N LEU A 225 -26.92 39.05 0.59
CA LEU A 225 -27.12 37.82 -0.14
C LEU A 225 -26.09 37.82 -1.28
N PRO A 226 -25.21 36.81 -1.43
CA PRO A 226 -24.19 36.80 -2.48
C PRO A 226 -24.83 36.56 -3.87
N LEU A 227 -25.63 37.51 -4.33
CA LEU A 227 -26.46 37.46 -5.52
C LEU A 227 -26.11 38.64 -6.42
N SER A 228 -25.79 38.36 -7.67
CA SER A 228 -25.68 39.36 -8.73
C SER A 228 -26.45 38.93 -9.96
N ALA A 229 -27.13 39.87 -10.59
CA ALA A 229 -27.98 39.65 -11.73
C ALA A 229 -27.77 40.77 -12.75
N GLU A 230 -27.63 40.42 -14.02
CA GLU A 230 -27.36 41.36 -15.10
C GLU A 230 -28.45 41.26 -16.20
N ASP A 231 -28.76 42.40 -16.82
CA ASP A 231 -29.67 42.53 -17.97
C ASP A 231 -31.02 41.81 -17.82
N PHE A 232 -31.69 42.05 -16.69
CA PHE A 232 -33.02 41.51 -16.44
C PHE A 232 -34.13 42.42 -16.98
N ALA A 233 -35.16 41.81 -17.56
CA ALA A 233 -36.39 42.47 -17.96
C ALA A 233 -37.59 41.70 -17.41
N ALA A 234 -38.50 42.41 -16.74
CA ALA A 234 -39.77 41.90 -16.27
C ALA A 234 -40.92 42.58 -17.02
N ARG A 235 -41.74 41.81 -17.72
CA ARG A 235 -43.02 42.29 -18.26
C ARG A 235 -44.06 42.18 -17.16
N ILE A 236 -44.48 43.31 -16.64
CA ILE A 236 -45.47 43.42 -15.56
C ILE A 236 -46.84 43.63 -16.20
N SER A 237 -47.84 42.89 -15.73
CA SER A 237 -49.26 43.14 -15.98
C SER A 237 -50.01 42.79 -14.69
N VAL A 238 -50.28 43.81 -13.88
CA VAL A 238 -50.78 43.65 -12.50
C VAL A 238 -51.93 44.62 -12.25
N ASP A 239 -53.04 44.09 -11.74
CA ASP A 239 -54.15 44.85 -11.18
C ASP A 239 -53.91 45.05 -9.68
N LEU A 240 -53.96 46.30 -9.23
CA LEU A 240 -53.93 46.68 -7.82
C LEU A 240 -55.37 46.71 -7.27
N GLY A 241 -55.53 46.32 -6.00
CA GLY A 241 -56.79 46.46 -5.28
C GLY A 241 -57.17 47.91 -5.05
N VAL A 242 -58.41 48.14 -4.60
CA VAL A 242 -58.90 49.50 -4.26
C VAL A 242 -58.09 50.08 -3.09
N ASP A 243 -57.52 49.22 -2.24
CA ASP A 243 -56.64 49.58 -1.14
C ASP A 243 -55.19 49.86 -1.56
N LEU A 244 -54.83 49.59 -2.82
CA LEU A 244 -53.45 49.57 -3.34
C LEU A 244 -52.47 48.67 -2.56
N ALA A 245 -52.99 47.86 -1.64
CA ALA A 245 -52.24 46.98 -0.76
C ALA A 245 -52.37 45.52 -1.19
N SER A 246 -53.29 45.22 -2.11
CA SER A 246 -53.49 43.91 -2.74
C SER A 246 -53.21 43.96 -4.23
N TRP A 247 -52.83 42.82 -4.81
CA TRP A 247 -52.50 42.71 -6.22
C TRP A 247 -52.83 41.34 -6.80
N THR A 248 -53.11 41.32 -8.10
CA THR A 248 -53.25 40.10 -8.90
C THR A 248 -52.74 40.33 -10.31
N GLY A 249 -52.02 39.37 -10.89
CA GLY A 249 -51.51 39.53 -12.25
C GLY A 249 -50.43 38.52 -12.64
N ASN A 250 -49.78 38.81 -13.75
CA ASN A 250 -48.70 38.01 -14.32
C ASN A 250 -47.42 38.83 -14.45
N ILE A 251 -46.29 38.21 -14.11
CA ILE A 251 -44.95 38.75 -14.31
C ILE A 251 -44.14 37.79 -15.18
N GLY A 252 -43.73 38.23 -16.37
CA GLY A 252 -42.81 37.52 -17.23
C GLY A 252 -41.38 38.03 -17.08
N LEU A 253 -40.48 37.24 -16.51
CA LEU A 253 -39.08 37.59 -16.29
C LEU A 253 -38.18 36.93 -17.35
N ILE A 254 -37.22 37.67 -17.89
CA ILE A 254 -36.13 37.15 -18.72
C ILE A 254 -34.85 37.94 -18.47
N GLY A 255 -33.70 37.28 -18.36
CA GLY A 255 -32.42 37.96 -18.22
C GLY A 255 -31.29 37.05 -17.77
N GLY A 256 -30.09 37.60 -17.64
CA GLY A 256 -28.92 36.89 -17.15
C GLY A 256 -27.60 37.50 -17.64
N PRO A 257 -26.46 37.09 -17.06
CA PRO A 257 -26.31 36.00 -16.09
C PRO A 257 -26.86 36.32 -14.69
N LEU A 258 -27.29 35.28 -13.99
CA LEU A 258 -27.59 35.29 -12.55
C LEU A 258 -26.51 34.50 -11.83
N ARG A 259 -25.88 35.08 -10.81
CA ARG A 259 -24.92 34.41 -9.93
C ARG A 259 -25.46 34.44 -8.51
N PHE A 260 -25.40 33.31 -7.82
CA PHE A 260 -25.81 33.14 -6.44
C PHE A 260 -24.81 32.24 -5.72
N ALA A 261 -24.00 32.81 -4.84
CA ALA A 261 -22.83 32.15 -4.24
C ALA A 261 -21.96 31.49 -5.35
N ASP A 262 -21.67 30.19 -5.23
CA ASP A 262 -20.88 29.44 -6.22
C ASP A 262 -21.73 28.89 -7.40
N TYR A 263 -23.00 29.27 -7.48
CA TYR A 263 -23.91 28.86 -8.54
C TYR A 263 -24.10 30.00 -9.54
N SER A 264 -24.23 29.66 -10.82
CA SER A 264 -24.63 30.63 -11.84
C SER A 264 -25.50 30.03 -12.93
N GLY A 265 -26.29 30.87 -13.57
CA GLY A 265 -27.04 30.57 -14.79
C GLY A 265 -26.83 31.67 -15.82
N GLN A 266 -26.69 31.30 -17.09
CA GLN A 266 -26.50 32.25 -18.19
C GLN A 266 -27.76 33.02 -18.53
N GLU A 267 -28.92 32.35 -18.48
CA GLU A 267 -30.22 32.95 -18.75
C GLU A 267 -31.27 32.34 -17.82
N ILE A 268 -32.11 33.18 -17.24
CA ILE A 268 -33.28 32.81 -16.46
C ILE A 268 -34.51 33.35 -17.20
N LYS A 269 -35.46 32.47 -17.48
CA LYS A 269 -36.77 32.81 -18.00
C LYS A 269 -37.81 32.31 -17.00
N ALA A 270 -38.63 33.20 -16.44
CA ALA A 270 -39.70 32.82 -15.52
C ALA A 270 -41.03 33.45 -15.93
N THR A 271 -42.13 32.77 -15.63
CA THR A 271 -43.47 33.33 -15.67
C THR A 271 -44.10 33.07 -14.31
N LEU A 272 -44.58 34.13 -13.68
CA LEU A 272 -45.20 34.09 -12.36
C LEU A 272 -46.63 34.57 -12.50
N ASP A 273 -47.59 33.71 -12.23
CA ASP A 273 -48.96 34.11 -11.94
C ASP A 273 -49.03 34.33 -10.44
N LEU A 274 -49.41 35.54 -10.00
CA LEU A 274 -49.41 35.88 -8.59
C LEU A 274 -50.67 36.63 -8.15
N THR A 275 -51.09 36.35 -6.92
CA THR A 275 -52.11 37.07 -6.19
C THR A 275 -51.63 37.24 -4.75
N GLY A 276 -51.84 38.41 -4.17
CA GLY A 276 -51.32 38.70 -2.83
C GLY A 276 -51.66 40.07 -2.30
N ASP A 277 -51.06 40.38 -1.16
CA ASP A 277 -51.13 41.66 -0.47
C ASP A 277 -49.80 41.98 0.23
N LEU A 278 -49.75 43.07 1.01
CA LEU A 278 -48.57 43.47 1.77
C LEU A 278 -48.06 42.42 2.79
N GLN A 279 -48.82 41.36 3.07
CA GLN A 279 -48.42 40.29 4.01
C GLN A 279 -47.94 39.03 3.28
N GLN A 280 -48.59 38.63 2.19
CA GLN A 280 -48.32 37.37 1.49
C GLN A 280 -48.66 37.42 0.00
N SER A 281 -47.85 36.74 -0.82
CA SER A 281 -48.13 36.44 -2.23
C SER A 281 -48.17 34.94 -2.49
N SER A 282 -49.02 34.49 -3.41
CA SER A 282 -49.11 33.09 -3.84
C SER A 282 -49.50 32.97 -5.30
N GLY A 283 -49.24 31.82 -5.90
CA GLY A 283 -49.67 31.52 -7.26
C GLY A 283 -48.83 30.41 -7.90
N GLU A 284 -48.59 30.49 -9.20
CA GLU A 284 -47.87 29.48 -9.98
C GLU A 284 -46.60 30.08 -10.57
N ILE A 285 -45.51 29.31 -10.55
CA ILE A 285 -44.24 29.69 -11.20
C ILE A 285 -43.89 28.66 -12.28
N ASP A 286 -43.47 29.13 -13.45
CA ASP A 286 -42.82 28.32 -14.48
C ASP A 286 -41.46 28.96 -14.80
N MET A 287 -40.39 28.36 -14.29
CA MET A 287 -39.04 28.88 -14.40
C MET A 287 -38.15 27.93 -15.18
N THR A 288 -37.38 28.49 -16.11
CA THR A 288 -36.33 27.82 -16.88
C THR A 288 -35.02 28.56 -16.67
N ALA A 289 -33.97 27.83 -16.32
CA ALA A 289 -32.60 28.35 -16.18
C ALA A 289 -31.68 27.61 -17.15
N SER A 290 -30.93 28.35 -17.96
CA SER A 290 -30.02 27.83 -18.99
C SER A 290 -28.55 28.07 -18.60
N GLY A 291 -27.66 27.18 -19.03
CA GLY A 291 -26.21 27.33 -18.81
C GLY A 291 -25.84 27.36 -17.33
N LEU A 292 -26.31 26.37 -16.57
CA LEU A 292 -26.12 26.27 -15.13
C LEU A 292 -24.70 25.80 -14.81
N LEU A 293 -24.04 26.48 -13.86
CA LEU A 293 -22.74 26.12 -13.33
C LEU A 293 -22.82 26.01 -11.80
N SER A 294 -22.10 25.04 -11.24
CA SER A 294 -21.96 24.79 -9.80
C SER A 294 -20.59 24.19 -9.50
N PRO A 295 -20.15 24.14 -8.22
CA PRO A 295 -18.91 23.44 -7.84
C PRO A 295 -18.89 21.95 -8.20
N TYR A 296 -20.06 21.34 -8.35
CA TYR A 296 -20.21 19.91 -8.61
C TYR A 296 -20.28 19.56 -10.10
N GLY A 297 -20.45 20.57 -10.96
CA GLY A 297 -20.64 20.36 -12.39
C GLY A 297 -21.49 21.44 -13.06
N GLN A 298 -21.90 21.14 -14.29
CA GLN A 298 -22.70 22.04 -15.11
C GLN A 298 -23.95 21.34 -15.66
N ALA A 299 -24.98 22.10 -16.03
CA ALA A 299 -26.15 21.58 -16.72
C ALA A 299 -26.62 22.53 -17.82
N ASN A 300 -27.16 21.97 -18.90
CA ASN A 300 -27.61 22.78 -20.03
C ASN A 300 -28.85 23.61 -19.68
N ILE A 301 -29.81 22.97 -19.01
CA ILE A 301 -31.11 23.57 -18.70
C ILE A 301 -31.72 22.92 -17.46
N SER A 302 -32.34 23.73 -16.61
CA SER A 302 -33.24 23.30 -15.53
C SER A 302 -34.59 23.94 -15.76
N ARG A 303 -35.67 23.18 -15.63
CA ARG A 303 -37.04 23.68 -15.61
C ARG A 303 -37.72 23.26 -14.32
N ILE A 304 -38.45 24.16 -13.72
CA ILE A 304 -39.28 23.89 -12.56
C ILE A 304 -40.62 24.59 -12.70
N ARG A 305 -41.70 23.86 -12.42
CA ARG A 305 -43.06 24.40 -12.44
C ARG A 305 -43.83 23.94 -11.20
N GLY A 306 -44.61 24.85 -10.63
CA GLY A 306 -45.66 24.50 -9.68
C GLY A 306 -46.06 25.65 -8.77
N PRO A 307 -46.96 25.39 -7.81
CA PRO A 307 -47.47 26.42 -6.92
C PRO A 307 -46.41 26.91 -5.94
N PHE A 308 -46.48 28.19 -5.60
CA PHE A 308 -45.68 28.82 -4.56
C PHE A 308 -46.52 29.70 -3.63
N THR A 309 -46.01 29.89 -2.42
CA THR A 309 -46.50 30.87 -1.44
C THR A 309 -45.29 31.55 -0.80
N LEU A 310 -45.33 32.87 -0.65
CA LEU A 310 -44.30 33.70 -0.03
C LEU A 310 -44.96 34.67 0.97
N GLY A 311 -44.67 34.53 2.25
CA GLY A 311 -45.11 35.46 3.29
C GLY A 311 -43.97 36.36 3.75
N TYR A 312 -44.17 37.68 3.72
CA TYR A 312 -43.18 38.71 4.07
C TYR A 312 -43.66 39.72 5.12
N GLY A 313 -44.93 39.65 5.55
CA GLY A 313 -45.49 40.59 6.54
C GLY A 313 -45.13 40.32 8.01
N GLY A 314 -44.56 39.15 8.33
CA GLY A 314 -44.15 38.78 9.69
C GLY A 314 -42.67 39.05 9.98
N GLU A 315 -42.23 38.86 11.23
CA GLU A 315 -40.81 38.99 11.64
C GLU A 315 -39.85 38.10 10.83
N ARG A 316 -40.36 37.00 10.25
CA ARG A 316 -39.60 36.08 9.41
C ARG A 316 -40.36 35.76 8.13
N MET A 317 -39.61 35.75 7.03
CA MET A 317 -40.09 35.28 5.73
C MET A 317 -40.51 33.80 5.79
N THR A 318 -41.71 33.50 5.33
CA THR A 318 -42.20 32.13 5.10
C THR A 318 -42.30 31.85 3.60
N ALA A 319 -42.08 30.59 3.20
CA ALA A 319 -42.11 30.21 1.80
C ALA A 319 -42.55 28.76 1.64
N SER A 320 -43.37 28.44 0.65
CA SER A 320 -43.63 27.07 0.24
C SER A 320 -43.60 26.96 -1.27
N PHE A 321 -43.13 25.82 -1.77
CA PHE A 321 -43.09 25.50 -3.19
C PHE A 321 -43.32 23.99 -3.35
N ALA A 322 -44.11 23.59 -4.34
CA ALA A 322 -44.24 22.19 -4.73
C ALA A 322 -44.17 22.08 -6.24
N GLY A 323 -43.36 21.17 -6.78
CA GLY A 323 -43.25 21.03 -8.22
C GLY A 323 -42.27 19.96 -8.68
N GLN A 324 -42.16 19.83 -10.00
CA GLN A 324 -41.39 18.77 -10.65
C GLN A 324 -40.16 19.35 -11.35
N PRO A 325 -38.98 19.37 -10.70
CA PRO A 325 -37.76 19.82 -11.35
C PRO A 325 -37.30 18.83 -12.42
N GLU A 326 -36.98 19.35 -13.60
CA GLU A 326 -36.28 18.64 -14.66
C GLU A 326 -34.96 19.34 -14.98
N ILE A 327 -33.83 18.66 -14.79
CA ILE A 327 -32.51 19.17 -15.12
C ILE A 327 -31.92 18.30 -16.23
N ARG A 328 -31.59 18.88 -17.37
CA ARG A 328 -31.11 18.13 -18.54
C ARG A 328 -29.67 18.50 -18.89
N GLY A 329 -28.93 17.51 -19.37
CA GLY A 329 -27.54 17.66 -19.78
C GLY A 329 -26.61 17.96 -18.62
N VAL A 330 -26.84 17.37 -17.46
CA VAL A 330 -25.95 17.48 -16.30
C VAL A 330 -24.62 16.79 -16.61
N GLN A 331 -23.52 17.45 -16.30
CA GLN A 331 -22.16 16.95 -16.45
C GLN A 331 -21.43 17.16 -15.13
N VAL A 332 -20.87 16.09 -14.58
CA VAL A 332 -20.06 16.15 -13.36
C VAL A 332 -18.76 16.92 -13.65
N ALA A 333 -18.31 17.74 -12.69
CA ALA A 333 -17.05 18.47 -12.81
C ALA A 333 -15.85 17.50 -13.00
N GLN A 334 -14.90 17.87 -13.87
CA GLN A 334 -13.77 17.00 -14.24
C GLN A 334 -12.91 16.60 -13.03
N GLY A 335 -12.68 17.49 -12.07
CA GLY A 335 -11.90 17.17 -10.87
C GLY A 335 -12.45 15.98 -10.08
N TRP A 336 -13.78 15.81 -10.02
CA TRP A 336 -14.39 14.63 -9.40
C TRP A 336 -14.17 13.35 -10.20
N LEU A 337 -14.21 13.45 -11.54
CA LEU A 337 -13.97 12.30 -12.42
C LEU A 337 -12.50 11.85 -12.39
N GLU A 338 -11.57 12.79 -12.29
CA GLU A 338 -10.13 12.54 -12.16
C GLU A 338 -9.79 11.87 -10.83
N GLN A 339 -10.40 12.27 -9.72
CA GLN A 339 -10.25 11.60 -8.43
C GLN A 339 -10.69 10.12 -8.47
N VAL A 340 -11.81 9.82 -9.16
CA VAL A 340 -12.24 8.42 -9.33
C VAL A 340 -11.25 7.64 -10.19
N ALA A 341 -10.68 8.26 -11.22
CA ALA A 341 -9.67 7.63 -12.08
C ALA A 341 -8.36 7.35 -11.31
N SER A 342 -7.88 8.28 -10.50
CA SER A 342 -6.66 8.10 -9.69
C SER A 342 -6.83 6.99 -8.64
N LEU A 343 -7.99 6.92 -7.98
CA LEU A 343 -8.34 5.83 -7.07
C LEU A 343 -8.39 4.47 -7.79
N SER A 344 -8.84 4.41 -9.05
CA SER A 344 -8.83 3.16 -9.81
C SER A 344 -7.42 2.71 -10.20
N ALA A 345 -6.52 3.66 -10.47
CA ALA A 345 -5.14 3.37 -10.84
C ALA A 345 -4.33 2.82 -9.66
N SER A 346 -4.58 3.31 -8.43
CA SER A 346 -3.86 2.85 -7.24
C SER A 346 -4.16 1.39 -6.86
N VAL A 347 -5.29 0.84 -7.33
CA VAL A 347 -5.70 -0.55 -7.08
C VAL A 347 -5.52 -1.47 -8.28
N ALA A 348 -4.90 -1.00 -9.37
CA ALA A 348 -4.77 -1.75 -10.62
C ALA A 348 -4.04 -3.09 -10.47
N GLY A 349 -3.02 -3.15 -9.59
CA GLY A 349 -2.26 -4.38 -9.28
C GLY A 349 -2.92 -5.32 -8.26
N THR A 350 -4.14 -5.01 -7.81
CA THR A 350 -4.87 -5.79 -6.79
C THR A 350 -6.00 -6.62 -7.41
N PRO A 351 -6.60 -7.57 -6.67
CA PRO A 351 -7.77 -8.31 -7.14
C PRO A 351 -8.99 -7.43 -7.45
N LEU A 352 -9.04 -6.18 -6.95
CA LEU A 352 -10.07 -5.20 -7.26
C LEU A 352 -9.83 -4.43 -8.56
N GLY A 353 -8.63 -4.48 -9.14
CA GLY A 353 -8.24 -3.67 -10.30
C GLY A 353 -9.25 -3.68 -11.46
N PRO A 354 -9.68 -4.86 -11.97
CA PRO A 354 -10.66 -4.92 -13.07
C PRO A 354 -12.02 -4.30 -12.70
N ILE A 355 -12.49 -4.53 -11.46
CA ILE A 355 -13.76 -4.00 -10.94
C ILE A 355 -13.68 -2.47 -10.82
N ALA A 356 -12.59 -1.95 -10.25
CA ALA A 356 -12.36 -0.52 -10.08
C ALA A 356 -12.23 0.20 -11.42
N GLY A 357 -11.51 -0.38 -12.39
CA GLY A 357 -11.38 0.16 -13.74
C GLY A 357 -12.72 0.22 -14.49
N GLN A 358 -13.55 -0.83 -14.38
CA GLN A 358 -14.90 -0.82 -14.96
C GLN A 358 -15.80 0.21 -14.27
N MET A 359 -15.75 0.31 -12.94
CA MET A 359 -16.55 1.28 -12.19
C MET A 359 -16.14 2.72 -12.52
N ALA A 360 -14.85 3.03 -12.61
CA ALA A 360 -14.35 4.34 -13.04
C ALA A 360 -14.80 4.68 -14.47
N THR A 361 -14.80 3.69 -15.37
CA THR A 361 -15.34 3.85 -16.72
C THR A 361 -16.84 4.12 -16.72
N ALA A 362 -17.61 3.40 -15.90
CA ALA A 362 -19.04 3.60 -15.73
C ALA A 362 -19.37 4.98 -15.17
N VAL A 363 -18.64 5.45 -14.14
CA VAL A 363 -18.76 6.81 -13.57
C VAL A 363 -18.45 7.87 -14.61
N ARG A 364 -17.36 7.74 -15.36
CA ARG A 364 -16.99 8.72 -16.39
C ARG A 364 -18.04 8.81 -17.51
N LYS A 365 -18.51 7.67 -18.00
CA LYS A 365 -19.58 7.61 -19.02
C LYS A 365 -20.88 8.19 -18.49
N ALA A 366 -21.28 7.80 -17.27
CA ALA A 366 -22.52 8.26 -16.67
C ALA A 366 -22.50 9.77 -16.36
N GLY A 367 -21.41 10.24 -15.77
CA GLY A 367 -21.21 11.63 -15.37
C GLY A 367 -20.92 12.59 -16.53
N SER A 368 -20.59 12.09 -17.73
CA SER A 368 -20.38 12.94 -18.90
C SER A 368 -21.65 13.64 -19.37
N ARG A 369 -22.81 13.00 -19.19
CA ARG A 369 -24.13 13.55 -19.49
C ARG A 369 -25.23 12.69 -18.87
N PHE A 370 -26.04 13.28 -17.99
CA PHE A 370 -27.25 12.67 -17.44
C PHE A 370 -28.34 13.71 -17.20
N ASP A 371 -29.57 13.24 -17.10
CA ASP A 371 -30.74 14.07 -16.82
C ASP A 371 -31.29 13.69 -15.43
N ILE A 372 -31.75 14.68 -14.67
CA ILE A 372 -32.36 14.53 -13.34
C ILE A 372 -33.82 14.94 -13.45
N SER A 373 -34.71 14.14 -12.87
CA SER A 373 -36.15 14.42 -12.74
C SER A 373 -36.61 14.06 -11.33
N GLY A 374 -37.58 14.76 -10.77
CA GLY A 374 -38.20 14.36 -9.50
C GLY A 374 -39.44 15.17 -9.15
N ASP A 375 -40.00 14.89 -7.97
CA ASP A 375 -41.06 15.66 -7.32
C ASP A 375 -40.50 16.21 -6.01
N VAL A 376 -40.51 17.54 -5.89
CA VAL A 376 -39.91 18.26 -4.76
C VAL A 376 -40.95 19.15 -4.10
N LYS A 377 -41.02 19.08 -2.76
CA LYS A 377 -41.77 20.05 -1.95
C LYS A 377 -40.82 20.73 -0.97
N PHE A 378 -40.81 22.04 -1.02
CA PHE A 378 -40.07 22.90 -0.11
C PHE A 378 -41.06 23.67 0.76
N SER A 379 -40.77 23.76 2.05
CA SER A 379 -41.56 24.59 2.97
C SER A 379 -40.68 25.16 4.07
N ARG A 380 -40.70 26.48 4.22
CA ARG A 380 -40.04 27.28 5.25
C ARG A 380 -41.11 28.02 6.05
N THR A 381 -41.18 27.68 7.33
CA THR A 381 -42.05 28.30 8.32
C THR A 381 -41.22 29.09 9.33
N ALA A 382 -41.86 29.78 10.28
CA ALA A 382 -41.15 30.49 11.34
C ALA A 382 -40.29 29.57 12.25
N GLU A 383 -40.64 28.28 12.33
CA GLU A 383 -40.03 27.29 13.24
C GLU A 383 -39.10 26.28 12.55
N ARG A 384 -39.35 25.96 11.28
CA ARG A 384 -38.61 24.90 10.56
C ARG A 384 -38.57 25.11 9.05
N THR A 385 -37.52 24.59 8.43
CA THR A 385 -37.43 24.42 6.97
C THR A 385 -37.48 22.94 6.63
N THR A 386 -38.20 22.58 5.58
CA THR A 386 -38.45 21.21 5.14
C THR A 386 -38.27 21.08 3.63
N LEU A 387 -37.69 19.97 3.20
CA LEU A 387 -37.50 19.60 1.79
C LEU A 387 -37.87 18.12 1.65
N SER A 388 -38.92 17.80 0.91
CA SER A 388 -39.28 16.43 0.57
C SER A 388 -39.00 16.13 -0.89
N PHE A 389 -38.59 14.88 -1.14
CA PHE A 389 -38.53 14.27 -2.46
C PHE A 389 -39.52 13.10 -2.45
N ASP A 390 -40.61 13.17 -3.20
CA ASP A 390 -41.57 12.04 -3.27
C ASP A 390 -41.03 10.96 -4.22
N GLU A 391 -40.42 11.40 -5.32
CA GLU A 391 -39.65 10.57 -6.25
C GLU A 391 -38.47 11.36 -6.81
N ALA A 392 -37.37 10.67 -7.15
CA ALA A 392 -36.26 11.27 -7.87
C ALA A 392 -35.55 10.23 -8.74
N ALA A 393 -35.13 10.63 -9.94
CA ALA A 393 -34.38 9.78 -10.84
C ALA A 393 -33.30 10.56 -11.57
N ALA A 394 -32.11 9.96 -11.68
CA ALA A 394 -31.04 10.40 -12.56
C ALA A 394 -30.81 9.33 -13.62
N ARG A 395 -30.82 9.70 -14.91
CA ARG A 395 -30.64 8.77 -16.03
C ARG A 395 -29.55 9.27 -16.96
N SER A 396 -28.53 8.46 -17.18
CA SER A 396 -27.46 8.76 -18.14
C SER A 396 -27.70 8.09 -19.49
N ARG A 397 -27.16 8.70 -20.55
CA ARG A 397 -27.09 8.09 -21.89
C ARG A 397 -26.29 6.79 -21.92
N SER A 398 -25.43 6.53 -20.93
CA SER A 398 -24.76 5.23 -20.80
C SER A 398 -25.74 4.09 -20.47
N GLY A 399 -26.98 4.40 -20.09
CA GLY A 399 -27.95 3.46 -19.53
C GLY A 399 -27.86 3.33 -18.01
N ALA A 400 -26.95 4.06 -17.36
CA ALA A 400 -26.89 4.14 -15.89
C ALA A 400 -28.10 4.90 -15.35
N SER A 401 -28.66 4.40 -14.25
CA SER A 401 -29.80 5.01 -13.58
C SER A 401 -29.63 4.94 -12.07
N VAL A 402 -29.99 6.04 -11.41
CA VAL A 402 -30.20 6.12 -9.97
C VAL A 402 -31.66 6.53 -9.75
N SER A 403 -32.37 5.85 -8.86
CA SER A 403 -33.77 6.16 -8.56
C SER A 403 -34.07 6.07 -7.07
N LEU A 404 -34.80 7.05 -6.56
CA LEU A 404 -35.53 7.07 -5.31
C LEU A 404 -37.01 6.88 -5.65
N SER A 405 -37.62 5.80 -5.17
CA SER A 405 -39.02 5.44 -5.45
C SER A 405 -39.98 5.70 -4.30
N ASP A 406 -39.45 6.15 -3.17
CA ASP A 406 -40.19 6.30 -1.91
C ASP A 406 -39.81 7.65 -1.28
N PRO A 407 -40.71 8.28 -0.50
CA PRO A 407 -40.47 9.62 0.01
C PRO A 407 -39.23 9.76 0.90
N LEU A 408 -38.53 10.87 0.72
CA LEU A 408 -37.42 11.32 1.57
C LEU A 408 -37.72 12.74 2.05
N LEU A 409 -37.95 12.92 3.36
CA LEU A 409 -38.15 14.22 3.99
C LEU A 409 -36.91 14.66 4.76
N LEU A 410 -36.36 15.81 4.41
CA LEU A 410 -35.32 16.51 5.16
C LEU A 410 -35.96 17.65 5.96
N VAL A 411 -35.73 17.67 7.26
CA VAL A 411 -36.17 18.73 8.19
C VAL A 411 -34.93 19.43 8.73
N PHE A 412 -34.74 20.68 8.31
CA PHE A 412 -33.66 21.55 8.73
C PHE A 412 -34.08 22.33 9.98
N THR A 413 -33.27 22.22 11.02
CA THR A 413 -33.35 23.01 12.25
C THR A 413 -32.01 23.73 12.47
N ASP A 414 -31.98 24.72 13.36
CA ASP A 414 -30.80 25.58 13.59
C ASP A 414 -29.52 24.81 13.96
N LYS A 415 -29.64 23.56 14.44
CA LYS A 415 -28.53 22.73 14.91
C LYS A 415 -28.42 21.38 14.18
N ASN A 416 -29.37 21.02 13.31
CA ASN A 416 -29.46 19.66 12.78
C ASN A 416 -30.26 19.56 11.48
N ILE A 417 -29.97 18.53 10.69
CA ILE A 417 -30.80 18.07 9.58
C ILE A 417 -31.34 16.68 9.95
N ARG A 418 -32.63 16.60 10.25
CA ARG A 418 -33.33 15.33 10.47
C ARG A 418 -33.76 14.78 9.11
N MET A 419 -33.54 13.50 8.89
CA MET A 419 -33.94 12.78 7.68
C MET A 419 -35.02 11.77 8.08
N LEU A 420 -36.13 11.76 7.36
CA LEU A 420 -37.11 10.69 7.38
C LEU A 420 -37.09 10.05 5.99
N ALA A 421 -36.82 8.75 5.90
CA ALA A 421 -36.61 8.04 4.65
C ALA A 421 -37.50 6.80 4.62
N ASP A 422 -38.43 6.73 3.66
CA ASP A 422 -39.42 5.66 3.59
C ASP A 422 -38.98 4.48 2.70
N GLY A 423 -37.92 4.62 1.89
CA GLY A 423 -37.49 3.54 1.03
C GLY A 423 -36.11 3.66 0.35
N PRO A 424 -35.79 2.67 -0.51
CA PRO A 424 -34.46 2.47 -1.06
C PRO A 424 -34.09 3.42 -2.21
N ILE A 425 -32.83 3.83 -2.24
CA ILE A 425 -32.15 4.33 -3.42
C ILE A 425 -31.60 3.13 -4.20
N ARG A 426 -31.90 3.04 -5.50
CA ARG A 426 -31.40 1.99 -6.39
C ARG A 426 -30.42 2.55 -7.41
N LEU A 427 -29.32 1.83 -7.66
CA LEU A 427 -28.35 2.07 -8.73
C LEU A 427 -28.34 0.85 -9.66
N ALA A 428 -28.43 1.07 -10.97
CA ALA A 428 -28.32 -0.01 -11.97
C ALA A 428 -27.97 0.53 -13.36
N GLY A 429 -27.48 -0.35 -14.24
CA GLY A 429 -27.28 -0.06 -15.67
C GLY A 429 -25.98 0.70 -15.98
N GLY A 430 -25.70 0.91 -17.27
CA GLY A 430 -24.55 1.69 -17.76
C GLY A 430 -23.17 1.21 -17.31
N GLY A 431 -23.06 -0.08 -16.99
CA GLY A 431 -21.84 -0.71 -16.49
C GLY A 431 -21.72 -0.72 -14.97
N PHE A 432 -22.66 -0.14 -14.21
CA PHE A 432 -22.69 -0.24 -12.75
C PHE A 432 -23.27 -1.58 -12.26
N PRO A 433 -22.90 -2.02 -11.04
CA PRO A 433 -23.61 -3.09 -10.36
C PRO A 433 -25.04 -2.69 -10.02
N SER A 434 -25.92 -3.69 -9.86
CA SER A 434 -27.21 -3.47 -9.21
C SER A 434 -27.00 -3.33 -7.70
N ALA A 435 -27.22 -2.14 -7.17
CA ALA A 435 -27.07 -1.83 -5.76
C ALA A 435 -28.35 -1.19 -5.19
N ARG A 436 -28.64 -1.48 -3.93
CA ARG A 436 -29.77 -0.96 -3.17
C ARG A 436 -29.24 -0.38 -1.86
N LEU A 437 -29.46 0.92 -1.65
CA LEU A 437 -29.18 1.63 -0.40
C LEU A 437 -30.50 1.98 0.27
N GLN A 438 -30.81 1.31 1.38
CA GLN A 438 -31.91 1.69 2.25
C GLN A 438 -31.37 2.62 3.34
N LEU A 439 -31.99 3.79 3.51
CA LEU A 439 -31.68 4.71 4.58
C LEU A 439 -32.78 4.62 5.63
N ASP A 440 -32.41 4.73 6.91
CA ASP A 440 -33.37 4.75 8.02
C ASP A 440 -33.51 6.19 8.55
N ASP A 441 -34.66 6.47 9.16
CA ASP A 441 -34.94 7.73 9.85
C ASP A 441 -33.85 8.09 10.86
N GLY A 442 -33.41 9.35 10.84
CA GLY A 442 -32.29 9.75 11.66
C GLY A 442 -31.92 11.22 11.56
N SER A 443 -30.67 11.50 11.92
CA SER A 443 -30.15 12.85 12.07
C SER A 443 -28.80 12.89 11.37
N LEU A 444 -28.72 13.53 10.21
CA LEU A 444 -27.49 13.55 9.39
C LEU A 444 -26.29 14.12 10.15
N SER A 445 -26.50 15.07 11.07
CA SER A 445 -25.43 15.61 11.94
C SER A 445 -24.85 14.60 12.94
N ARG A 446 -25.58 13.51 13.23
CA ARG A 446 -25.16 12.44 14.14
C ARG A 446 -24.62 11.21 13.39
N GLY A 447 -24.61 11.25 12.06
CA GLY A 447 -24.37 10.10 11.20
C GLY A 447 -25.68 9.52 10.64
N PHE A 448 -25.54 8.67 9.63
CA PHE A 448 -26.69 8.03 8.99
C PHE A 448 -26.79 6.56 9.39
N SER A 449 -28.03 6.05 9.38
CA SER A 449 -28.37 4.63 9.53
C SER A 449 -28.93 4.09 8.23
N GLY A 450 -28.68 2.81 7.96
CA GLY A 450 -29.20 2.17 6.76
C GLY A 450 -28.51 0.87 6.42
N ARG A 451 -28.79 0.35 5.22
CA ARG A 451 -28.20 -0.86 4.66
C ARG A 451 -27.90 -0.71 3.17
N LEU A 452 -26.68 -1.06 2.77
CA LEU A 452 -26.25 -1.24 1.39
C LEU A 452 -26.18 -2.72 1.05
N GLU A 453 -26.84 -3.10 -0.04
CA GLU A 453 -26.76 -4.42 -0.66
C GLU A 453 -26.34 -4.25 -2.11
N MET A 454 -25.35 -5.01 -2.55
CA MET A 454 -24.87 -5.00 -3.92
C MET A 454 -24.85 -6.42 -4.46
N ALA A 455 -25.56 -6.63 -5.56
CA ALA A 455 -25.53 -7.89 -6.29
C ALA A 455 -24.11 -8.22 -6.77
N ASN A 456 -23.90 -9.47 -7.19
CA ASN A 456 -22.59 -9.88 -7.70
C ASN A 456 -22.20 -9.03 -8.92
N TYR A 457 -21.09 -8.33 -8.82
CA TYR A 457 -20.55 -7.49 -9.88
C TYR A 457 -19.35 -8.17 -10.51
N GLN A 458 -19.50 -8.62 -11.76
CA GLN A 458 -18.50 -9.42 -12.44
C GLN A 458 -17.89 -8.67 -13.62
N VAL A 459 -16.55 -8.63 -13.66
CA VAL A 459 -15.75 -8.05 -14.75
C VAL A 459 -14.64 -9.04 -15.10
N GLY A 460 -14.80 -9.73 -16.23
CA GLY A 460 -13.91 -10.84 -16.60
C GLY A 460 -13.90 -11.93 -15.51
N SER A 461 -12.71 -12.20 -14.96
CA SER A 461 -12.48 -13.16 -13.87
C SER A 461 -12.61 -12.55 -12.47
N ALA A 462 -12.82 -11.23 -12.36
CA ALA A 462 -13.02 -10.55 -11.08
C ALA A 462 -14.51 -10.47 -10.72
N GLN A 463 -14.81 -10.65 -9.44
CA GLN A 463 -16.16 -10.60 -8.88
C GLN A 463 -16.13 -9.87 -7.54
N LEU A 464 -17.06 -8.93 -7.36
CA LEU A 464 -17.26 -8.21 -6.11
C LEU A 464 -18.72 -8.30 -5.68
N LYS A 465 -18.97 -8.73 -4.45
CA LYS A 465 -20.30 -8.79 -3.86
C LYS A 465 -20.31 -8.15 -2.47
N VAL A 466 -21.34 -7.36 -2.19
CA VAL A 466 -21.63 -6.83 -0.85
C VAL A 466 -22.98 -7.41 -0.41
N PRO A 467 -23.00 -8.57 0.27
CA PRO A 467 -24.26 -9.21 0.66
C PRO A 467 -25.13 -8.32 1.55
N ALA A 468 -24.50 -7.65 2.52
CA ALA A 468 -25.10 -6.62 3.35
C ALA A 468 -23.99 -5.80 4.01
N MET A 469 -24.19 -4.48 4.05
CA MET A 469 -23.36 -3.54 4.78
C MET A 469 -24.30 -2.58 5.51
N ALA A 470 -24.32 -2.65 6.83
CA ALA A 470 -25.13 -1.81 7.69
C ALA A 470 -24.36 -0.56 8.12
N PHE A 471 -25.11 0.53 8.25
CA PHE A 471 -24.64 1.82 8.75
C PHE A 471 -25.41 2.16 10.01
N SER A 472 -24.75 2.74 11.00
CA SER A 472 -25.42 3.24 12.21
C SER A 472 -24.76 4.50 12.75
N PRO A 473 -25.52 5.47 13.26
CA PRO A 473 -24.96 6.69 13.84
C PRO A 473 -24.19 6.39 15.13
N THR A 474 -23.15 7.17 15.42
CA THR A 474 -22.38 7.05 16.67
C THR A 474 -22.82 8.08 17.72
N ARG A 475 -22.54 7.81 19.00
CA ARG A 475 -22.86 8.74 20.10
C ARG A 475 -22.12 10.08 20.02
N GLN A 476 -20.91 10.08 19.46
CA GLN A 476 -20.07 11.27 19.31
C GLN A 476 -20.29 12.00 17.98
N GLY A 477 -21.19 11.49 17.12
CA GLY A 477 -21.34 11.94 15.75
C GLY A 477 -20.43 11.19 14.78
N GLY A 478 -20.96 10.85 13.61
CA GLY A 478 -20.32 10.00 12.60
C GLY A 478 -21.09 8.71 12.37
N THR A 479 -20.61 7.86 11.47
CA THR A 479 -21.31 6.65 11.02
C THR A 479 -20.43 5.42 11.25
N ASN A 480 -20.89 4.46 12.04
CA ASN A 480 -20.34 3.11 12.12
C ASN A 480 -20.73 2.30 10.89
N ILE A 481 -19.83 1.44 10.45
CA ILE A 481 -19.97 0.53 9.30
C ILE A 481 -19.75 -0.89 9.81
N ASP A 482 -20.67 -1.80 9.47
CA ASP A 482 -20.56 -3.22 9.78
C ASP A 482 -21.10 -4.06 8.61
N GLY A 483 -20.40 -5.11 8.19
CA GLY A 483 -20.84 -5.95 7.10
C GLY A 483 -19.77 -6.90 6.56
N ARG A 484 -19.94 -7.32 5.31
CA ARG A 484 -18.99 -8.23 4.65
C ARG A 484 -18.85 -7.93 3.17
N ILE A 485 -17.64 -8.08 2.66
CA ILE A 485 -17.31 -8.06 1.24
C ILE A 485 -16.84 -9.45 0.83
N ILE A 486 -17.25 -9.92 -0.35
CA ILE A 486 -16.74 -11.13 -0.97
C ILE A 486 -16.09 -10.74 -2.30
N LEU A 487 -14.82 -11.09 -2.45
CA LEU A 487 -13.97 -10.70 -3.56
C LEU A 487 -13.34 -11.93 -4.22
N THR A 488 -13.39 -11.96 -5.55
CA THR A 488 -12.57 -12.84 -6.39
C THR A 488 -11.89 -11.97 -7.43
N GLY A 489 -10.62 -12.21 -7.75
CA GLY A 489 -9.92 -11.39 -8.73
C GLY A 489 -8.49 -11.84 -9.00
N PRO A 490 -7.83 -11.28 -10.03
CA PRO A 490 -6.48 -11.65 -10.41
C PRO A 490 -5.46 -11.26 -9.33
N LEU A 491 -4.46 -12.13 -9.09
CA LEU A 491 -3.33 -11.85 -8.19
C LEU A 491 -2.11 -12.65 -8.65
N GLY A 492 -0.95 -12.00 -8.81
CA GLY A 492 0.34 -12.67 -9.08
C GLY A 492 0.34 -13.63 -10.28
N GLY A 493 -0.24 -13.21 -11.42
CA GLY A 493 -0.38 -14.05 -12.62
C GLY A 493 -1.47 -15.13 -12.53
N GLY A 494 -2.14 -15.30 -11.39
CA GLY A 494 -3.26 -16.23 -11.21
C GLY A 494 -4.51 -15.54 -10.66
N GLN A 495 -5.15 -16.12 -9.65
CA GLN A 495 -6.44 -15.69 -9.10
C GLN A 495 -6.58 -15.99 -7.61
N LEU A 496 -7.10 -15.01 -6.87
CA LEU A 496 -7.63 -15.17 -5.52
C LEU A 496 -9.14 -15.37 -5.59
N THR A 497 -9.66 -16.45 -4.98
CA THR A 497 -11.08 -16.81 -5.04
C THR A 497 -11.72 -16.75 -3.67
N GLY A 498 -12.88 -16.08 -3.60
CA GLY A 498 -13.74 -16.09 -2.41
C GLY A 498 -13.13 -15.44 -1.17
N LEU A 499 -12.31 -14.40 -1.32
CA LEU A 499 -11.81 -13.61 -0.20
C LEU A 499 -12.99 -12.94 0.52
N GLN A 500 -13.23 -13.34 1.76
CA GLN A 500 -14.24 -12.81 2.64
C GLN A 500 -13.59 -11.82 3.61
N ILE A 501 -14.03 -10.57 3.54
CA ILE A 501 -13.55 -9.47 4.37
C ILE A 501 -14.71 -9.03 5.26
N PRO A 502 -14.72 -9.36 6.56
CA PRO A 502 -15.67 -8.76 7.49
C PRO A 502 -15.30 -7.29 7.68
N VAL A 503 -16.15 -6.38 7.22
CA VAL A 503 -15.95 -4.93 7.31
C VAL A 503 -16.54 -4.44 8.62
N SER A 504 -15.70 -3.85 9.47
CA SER A 504 -16.14 -3.18 10.70
C SER A 504 -15.39 -1.86 10.84
N GLY A 505 -16.00 -0.83 11.39
CA GLY A 505 -15.33 0.46 11.57
C GLY A 505 -16.29 1.63 11.61
N GLY A 506 -15.79 2.81 11.26
CA GLY A 506 -16.65 3.98 11.12
C GLY A 506 -15.92 5.22 10.64
N ILE A 507 -16.72 6.19 10.20
CA ILE A 507 -16.32 7.51 9.74
C ILE A 507 -16.73 8.53 10.80
N SER A 508 -15.80 9.39 11.22
CA SER A 508 -16.01 10.45 12.20
C SER A 508 -16.84 11.60 11.59
N ARG A 509 -17.28 12.54 12.43
CA ARG A 509 -17.95 13.77 11.95
C ARG A 509 -17.06 14.60 11.02
N ASN A 510 -15.75 14.51 11.15
CA ASN A 510 -14.79 15.30 10.38
C ASN A 510 -14.38 14.62 9.05
N GLY A 511 -14.89 13.40 8.78
CA GLY A 511 -14.57 12.63 7.59
C GLY A 511 -13.42 11.62 7.79
N ASP A 512 -12.74 11.63 8.93
CA ASP A 512 -11.72 10.63 9.25
C ASP A 512 -12.35 9.25 9.35
N PHE A 513 -11.66 8.22 8.87
CA PHE A 513 -12.17 6.85 8.91
C PHE A 513 -11.20 5.91 9.62
N ALA A 514 -11.75 4.92 10.31
CA ALA A 514 -11.01 3.89 11.01
C ALA A 514 -11.75 2.56 10.90
N LEU A 515 -11.18 1.64 10.13
CA LEU A 515 -11.70 0.30 9.84
C LEU A 515 -10.88 -0.78 10.55
N PHE A 516 -11.58 -1.83 10.96
CA PHE A 516 -11.04 -2.99 11.66
C PHE A 516 -10.31 -2.56 12.95
N ARG A 517 -11.05 -1.87 13.82
CA ARG A 517 -10.58 -1.42 15.16
C ARG A 517 -10.34 -2.57 16.13
N GLN A 518 -10.75 -3.77 15.76
CA GLN A 518 -10.55 -5.03 16.47
C GLN A 518 -9.99 -6.06 15.49
N CYS A 519 -9.48 -7.17 16.03
CA CYS A 519 -9.01 -8.26 15.18
C CYS A 519 -10.14 -8.84 14.32
N ILE A 520 -9.85 -9.10 13.05
CA ILE A 520 -10.74 -9.73 12.09
C ILE A 520 -10.18 -11.07 11.61
N ASN A 521 -11.06 -11.98 11.22
CA ASN A 521 -10.67 -13.22 10.54
C ASN A 521 -10.90 -13.04 9.04
N LEU A 522 -9.81 -12.96 8.27
CA LEU A 522 -9.85 -13.02 6.81
C LEU A 522 -9.84 -14.46 6.37
N GLN A 523 -10.64 -14.77 5.35
CA GLN A 523 -10.74 -16.12 4.79
C GLN A 523 -10.76 -16.05 3.27
N PHE A 524 -10.08 -16.96 2.60
CA PHE A 524 -10.23 -17.16 1.15
C PHE A 524 -10.40 -18.65 0.83
N ALA A 525 -11.06 -18.94 -0.30
CA ALA A 525 -11.35 -20.31 -0.71
C ALA A 525 -10.17 -20.95 -1.44
N SER A 526 -9.48 -20.19 -2.29
CA SER A 526 -8.24 -20.63 -2.91
C SER A 526 -7.40 -19.44 -3.37
N LEU A 527 -6.08 -19.64 -3.40
CA LEU A 527 -5.12 -18.73 -4.02
C LEU A 527 -4.36 -19.52 -5.08
N ARG A 528 -4.32 -19.01 -6.31
CA ARG A 528 -3.49 -19.57 -7.38
C ARG A 528 -2.62 -18.45 -7.93
N THR A 529 -1.33 -18.67 -8.06
CA THR A 529 -0.39 -17.82 -8.78
C THR A 529 0.29 -18.65 -9.89
N ALA A 530 1.34 -18.13 -10.53
CA ALA A 530 2.11 -18.88 -11.52
C ALA A 530 2.78 -20.14 -10.92
N SER A 531 3.24 -20.06 -9.68
CA SER A 531 4.02 -21.13 -9.02
C SER A 531 3.34 -21.74 -7.79
N LEU A 532 2.40 -21.03 -7.14
CA LEU A 532 1.77 -21.44 -5.89
C LEU A 532 0.28 -21.74 -6.09
N THR A 533 -0.18 -22.85 -5.54
CA THR A 533 -1.60 -23.11 -5.29
C THR A 533 -1.81 -23.29 -3.80
N ALA A 534 -2.82 -22.64 -3.23
CA ALA A 534 -3.20 -22.80 -1.84
C ALA A 534 -4.71 -22.97 -1.72
N GLY A 535 -5.11 -23.86 -0.81
CA GLY A 535 -6.51 -24.16 -0.52
C GLY A 535 -7.17 -23.13 0.38
N PRO A 536 -8.30 -23.49 1.02
CA PRO A 536 -8.97 -22.63 1.96
C PRO A 536 -8.05 -22.23 3.12
N THR A 537 -7.90 -20.92 3.33
CA THR A 537 -7.01 -20.38 4.36
C THR A 537 -7.73 -19.32 5.18
N SER A 538 -7.45 -19.29 6.49
CA SER A 538 -7.98 -18.30 7.43
C SER A 538 -6.83 -17.65 8.19
N ALA A 539 -6.84 -16.32 8.28
CA ALA A 539 -5.83 -15.55 9.02
C ALA A 539 -6.52 -14.53 9.93
N ARG A 540 -6.08 -14.46 11.20
CA ARG A 540 -6.55 -13.47 12.16
C ARG A 540 -5.64 -12.24 12.09
N LEU A 541 -6.15 -11.14 11.56
CA LEU A 541 -5.43 -9.86 11.51
C LEU A 541 -5.92 -8.94 12.63
N CYS A 542 -5.00 -8.29 13.33
CA CYS A 542 -5.21 -7.37 14.42
C CYS A 542 -4.63 -5.98 14.07
N PRO A 543 -5.17 -4.88 14.60
CA PRO A 543 -4.60 -3.55 14.39
C PRO A 543 -3.26 -3.39 15.15
N GLN A 544 -2.29 -2.69 14.55
CA GLN A 544 -1.06 -2.25 15.24
C GLN A 544 -1.21 -0.90 15.98
N GLY A 545 -2.46 -0.43 16.14
CA GLY A 545 -2.81 0.86 16.71
C GLY A 545 -4.31 0.93 16.96
N SER A 546 -4.95 2.05 16.60
CA SER A 546 -6.41 2.23 16.79
C SER A 546 -7.26 1.47 15.76
N ALA A 547 -6.69 1.09 14.62
CA ALA A 547 -7.36 0.44 13.49
C ALA A 547 -6.34 -0.21 12.53
N ILE A 548 -6.76 -1.20 11.73
CA ILE A 548 -5.91 -1.76 10.67
C ILE A 548 -5.81 -0.77 9.50
N VAL A 549 -6.93 -0.15 9.12
CA VAL A 549 -6.96 0.88 8.08
C VAL A 549 -7.50 2.16 8.70
N SER A 550 -6.73 3.24 8.60
CA SER A 550 -7.13 4.56 9.09
C SER A 550 -6.76 5.63 8.07
N GLY A 551 -7.55 6.68 7.96
CA GLY A 551 -7.19 7.82 7.13
C GLY A 551 -7.97 9.05 7.47
N ASP A 552 -7.46 10.18 7.00
CA ASP A 552 -8.05 11.51 7.09
C ASP A 552 -7.97 12.19 5.71
N GLY A 553 -8.29 13.47 5.63
CA GLY A 553 -8.20 14.24 4.39
C GLY A 553 -6.78 14.35 3.78
N SER A 554 -5.74 13.84 4.44
CA SER A 554 -4.33 13.94 4.03
C SER A 554 -3.70 12.61 3.58
N GLY A 555 -4.28 11.45 3.93
CA GLY A 555 -3.74 10.16 3.49
C GLY A 555 -4.40 8.93 4.12
N VAL A 556 -3.95 7.74 3.67
CA VAL A 556 -4.39 6.43 4.17
C VAL A 556 -3.20 5.69 4.77
N ASN A 557 -3.38 5.18 5.98
CA ASN A 557 -2.43 4.32 6.68
C ASN A 557 -3.02 2.91 6.83
N ILE A 558 -2.18 1.89 6.59
CA ILE A 558 -2.53 0.48 6.78
C ILE A 558 -1.45 -0.15 7.66
N ALA A 559 -1.86 -0.70 8.80
CA ALA A 559 -0.97 -1.38 9.74
C ALA A 559 -1.70 -2.54 10.45
N ALA A 560 -1.28 -3.77 10.17
CA ALA A 560 -1.88 -5.00 10.68
C ALA A 560 -0.83 -5.89 11.33
N SER A 561 -1.21 -6.69 12.32
CA SER A 561 -0.42 -7.81 12.83
C SER A 561 -1.23 -9.10 12.81
N ALA A 562 -0.57 -10.24 12.74
CA ALA A 562 -1.17 -11.54 12.94
C ALA A 562 -0.35 -12.30 13.99
N PRO A 563 -0.96 -12.99 14.96
CA PRO A 563 -0.21 -13.77 15.96
C PRO A 563 0.45 -15.01 15.34
N SER A 564 -0.14 -15.53 14.26
CA SER A 564 0.40 -16.61 13.44
C SER A 564 -0.27 -16.60 12.07
N LEU A 565 0.41 -17.17 11.09
CA LEU A 565 -0.13 -17.47 9.78
C LEU A 565 0.15 -18.95 9.47
N LYS A 566 -0.81 -19.63 8.84
CA LYS A 566 -0.60 -20.94 8.24
C LYS A 566 -1.19 -20.94 6.85
N LEU A 567 -0.39 -21.35 5.87
CA LEU A 567 -0.76 -21.48 4.48
C LEU A 567 -0.37 -22.87 4.02
N ASP A 568 -1.37 -23.70 3.75
CA ASP A 568 -1.19 -25.03 3.17
C ASP A 568 -1.49 -24.97 1.65
N GLY A 569 -0.59 -25.52 0.85
CA GLY A 569 -0.63 -25.42 -0.60
C GLY A 569 0.29 -26.40 -1.31
N ALA A 570 0.66 -26.06 -2.53
CA ALA A 570 1.61 -26.79 -3.36
C ALA A 570 2.31 -25.85 -4.35
N VAL A 571 3.57 -26.16 -4.64
CA VAL A 571 4.34 -25.60 -5.76
C VAL A 571 4.40 -26.66 -6.86
N GLY A 572 3.80 -26.42 -8.01
CA GLY A 572 3.57 -27.48 -9.00
C GLY A 572 2.75 -28.63 -8.41
N SER A 573 3.32 -29.84 -8.35
CA SER A 573 2.74 -31.02 -7.68
C SER A 573 3.25 -31.25 -6.25
N THR A 574 4.21 -30.44 -5.79
CA THR A 574 4.94 -30.64 -4.53
C THR A 574 4.22 -29.95 -3.37
N PRO A 575 3.77 -30.68 -2.33
CA PRO A 575 3.11 -30.07 -1.17
C PRO A 575 3.96 -29.00 -0.49
N LEU A 576 3.35 -27.90 -0.10
CA LEU A 576 3.96 -26.78 0.59
C LEU A 576 3.15 -26.44 1.85
N ALA A 577 3.82 -26.29 2.98
CA ALA A 577 3.25 -25.65 4.16
C ALA A 577 4.15 -24.48 4.60
N ILE A 578 3.56 -23.29 4.72
CA ILE A 578 4.21 -22.11 5.29
C ILE A 578 3.50 -21.78 6.60
N THR A 579 4.27 -21.70 7.69
CA THR A 579 3.81 -21.25 9.00
C THR A 579 4.59 -20.03 9.43
N SER A 580 4.00 -19.15 10.24
CA SER A 580 4.71 -18.08 10.94
C SER A 580 4.19 -17.94 12.37
N GLY A 581 5.05 -17.44 13.26
CA GLY A 581 4.64 -16.80 14.50
C GLY A 581 4.12 -15.39 14.26
N ALA A 582 4.48 -14.46 15.14
CA ALA A 582 4.03 -13.08 15.05
C ALA A 582 4.46 -12.45 13.72
N LEU A 583 3.50 -11.86 13.02
CA LEU A 583 3.69 -11.15 11.77
C LEU A 583 3.19 -9.72 11.95
N GLY A 584 3.99 -8.74 11.57
CA GLY A 584 3.62 -7.34 11.51
C GLY A 584 3.74 -6.83 10.09
N PHE A 585 2.75 -6.09 9.61
CA PHE A 585 2.74 -5.43 8.31
C PHE A 585 2.33 -3.96 8.47
N SER A 586 3.03 -3.04 7.85
CA SER A 586 2.55 -1.67 7.65
C SER A 586 3.10 -1.08 6.36
N LEU A 587 2.35 -0.14 5.76
CA LEU A 587 2.83 0.58 4.56
C LEU A 587 4.11 1.38 4.83
N ALA A 588 4.31 1.86 6.05
CA ALA A 588 5.45 2.69 6.41
C ALA A 588 6.71 1.89 6.80
N LYS A 589 6.55 0.76 7.49
CA LYS A 589 7.67 -0.02 8.05
C LYS A 589 7.92 -1.36 7.32
N GLY A 590 7.06 -1.75 6.41
CA GLY A 590 7.17 -3.04 5.72
C GLY A 590 6.56 -4.21 6.50
N LEU A 591 7.09 -5.40 6.26
CA LEU A 591 6.74 -6.68 6.87
C LEU A 591 7.85 -7.13 7.83
N THR A 592 7.44 -7.67 8.97
CA THR A 592 8.29 -8.42 9.89
C THR A 592 7.55 -9.72 10.21
N ALA A 593 8.21 -10.86 10.12
CA ALA A 593 7.64 -12.15 10.47
C ALA A 593 8.64 -12.95 11.33
N GLU A 594 8.16 -13.45 12.46
CA GLU A 594 8.94 -14.27 13.39
C GLU A 594 8.61 -15.74 13.20
N ASN A 595 9.59 -16.62 13.42
CA ASN A 595 9.44 -18.07 13.41
C ASN A 595 8.75 -18.58 12.12
N VAL A 596 9.25 -18.16 10.97
CA VAL A 596 8.73 -18.58 9.66
C VAL A 596 9.24 -19.97 9.34
N GLY A 597 8.33 -20.94 9.26
CA GLY A 597 8.62 -22.32 8.87
C GLY A 597 8.12 -22.58 7.46
N VAL A 598 8.99 -23.07 6.59
CA VAL A 598 8.67 -23.55 5.23
C VAL A 598 8.93 -25.05 5.19
N ARG A 599 7.95 -25.82 4.73
CA ARG A 599 8.04 -27.26 4.50
C ARG A 599 7.62 -27.54 3.08
N LEU A 600 8.52 -28.09 2.28
CA LEU A 600 8.29 -28.39 0.86
C LEU A 600 8.59 -29.86 0.61
N GLY A 601 7.65 -30.60 0.04
CA GLY A 601 7.78 -32.02 -0.27
C GLY A 601 7.02 -32.94 0.70
N THR A 602 7.35 -34.24 0.65
CA THR A 602 6.72 -35.27 1.49
C THR A 602 7.67 -35.71 2.61
N ALA A 603 7.16 -36.36 3.67
CA ALA A 603 7.96 -36.69 4.85
C ALA A 603 9.28 -37.43 4.58
N GLY A 604 9.34 -38.25 3.51
CA GLY A 604 10.54 -38.99 3.12
C GLY A 604 11.51 -38.23 2.19
N SER A 605 11.23 -36.97 1.84
CA SER A 605 12.09 -36.13 0.97
C SER A 605 11.87 -34.63 1.22
N MET A 606 11.52 -34.26 2.45
CA MET A 606 11.06 -32.92 2.79
C MET A 606 12.23 -31.93 2.90
N THR A 607 12.18 -30.87 2.10
CA THR A 607 12.98 -29.66 2.32
C THR A 607 12.34 -28.82 3.42
N ARG A 608 13.13 -28.45 4.42
CA ARG A 608 12.71 -27.58 5.53
C ARG A 608 13.58 -26.35 5.60
N LEU A 609 12.96 -25.21 5.88
CA LEU A 609 13.61 -23.96 6.20
C LEU A 609 12.86 -23.32 7.38
N ASP A 610 13.57 -23.05 8.46
CA ASP A 610 13.06 -22.39 9.66
C ASP A 610 13.81 -21.08 9.81
N ILE A 611 13.10 -19.96 9.86
CA ILE A 611 13.66 -18.61 9.89
C ILE A 611 13.21 -17.94 11.19
N ALA A 612 14.16 -17.54 12.04
CA ALA A 612 13.83 -16.87 13.30
C ALA A 612 13.20 -15.49 13.05
N LEU A 613 13.80 -14.69 12.17
CA LEU A 613 13.30 -13.37 11.79
C LEU A 613 13.41 -13.13 10.28
N LEU A 614 12.30 -12.73 9.66
CA LEU A 614 12.22 -12.29 8.28
C LEU A 614 11.68 -10.86 8.23
N ASN A 615 12.49 -9.93 7.75
CA ASN A 615 12.06 -8.55 7.47
C ASN A 615 11.95 -8.30 5.98
N ALA A 616 10.99 -7.47 5.56
CA ALA A 616 10.85 -6.97 4.20
C ALA A 616 10.40 -5.51 4.20
N ALA A 617 11.07 -4.63 3.45
CA ALA A 617 10.60 -3.28 3.16
C ALA A 617 10.01 -3.23 1.74
N PHE A 618 8.92 -2.47 1.59
CA PHE A 618 8.22 -2.32 0.31
C PHE A 618 8.56 -0.96 -0.30
N GLY A 619 9.28 -0.96 -1.43
CA GLY A 619 9.61 0.23 -2.22
C GLY A 619 9.44 -0.03 -3.72
N SER A 620 10.29 0.56 -4.56
CA SER A 620 10.38 0.20 -5.99
C SER A 620 10.83 -1.25 -6.20
N THR A 621 11.58 -1.79 -5.25
CA THR A 621 11.93 -3.20 -5.12
C THR A 621 11.55 -3.66 -3.70
N ILE A 622 11.34 -4.96 -3.51
CA ILE A 622 11.13 -5.52 -2.17
C ILE A 622 12.49 -6.02 -1.70
N ASN A 623 12.97 -5.55 -0.56
CA ASN A 623 14.23 -5.97 0.02
C ASN A 623 14.09 -6.25 1.51
N GLY A 624 15.02 -6.98 2.09
CA GLY A 624 14.85 -7.43 3.46
C GLY A 624 16.07 -8.14 4.01
N ARG A 625 15.91 -8.71 5.20
CA ARG A 625 16.94 -9.45 5.92
C ARG A 625 16.36 -10.73 6.53
N ILE A 626 17.15 -11.78 6.51
CA ILE A 626 16.90 -13.06 7.19
C ILE A 626 17.91 -13.18 8.32
N GLU A 627 17.45 -13.58 9.51
CA GLU A 627 18.31 -13.83 10.67
C GLU A 627 17.95 -15.17 11.33
N GLY A 628 18.99 -15.88 11.80
CA GLY A 628 18.85 -17.13 12.53
C GLY A 628 18.11 -18.23 11.78
N ALA A 629 18.29 -18.32 10.45
CA ALA A 629 17.64 -19.35 9.67
C ALA A 629 18.42 -20.68 9.68
N ALA A 630 17.70 -21.80 9.65
CA ALA A 630 18.24 -23.14 9.58
C ALA A 630 17.44 -23.97 8.57
N GLY A 631 18.10 -24.87 7.85
CA GLY A 631 17.44 -25.63 6.80
C GLY A 631 18.12 -26.95 6.46
N LYS A 632 17.36 -27.78 5.76
CA LYS A 632 17.81 -29.06 5.19
C LYS A 632 17.11 -29.27 3.85
N VAL A 633 17.84 -29.76 2.86
CA VAL A 633 17.33 -30.07 1.52
C VAL A 633 17.06 -31.57 1.43
N ALA A 634 15.79 -31.94 1.24
CA ALA A 634 15.35 -33.33 1.08
C ALA A 634 16.06 -34.32 2.03
N ASN A 635 16.67 -35.38 1.46
CA ASN A 635 17.41 -36.41 2.18
C ASN A 635 18.92 -36.21 2.17
N VAL A 636 19.41 -35.02 1.76
CA VAL A 636 20.84 -34.73 1.82
C VAL A 636 21.25 -34.68 3.30
N PRO A 637 22.22 -35.50 3.75
CA PRO A 637 22.61 -35.60 5.16
C PRO A 637 23.51 -34.44 5.59
N LEU A 638 23.08 -33.20 5.28
CA LEU A 638 23.76 -31.96 5.58
C LEU A 638 22.76 -30.96 6.16
N LEU A 639 23.13 -30.31 7.25
CA LEU A 639 22.35 -29.30 7.94
C LEU A 639 22.96 -27.91 7.68
N MET A 640 22.11 -26.95 7.32
CA MET A 640 22.49 -25.55 7.22
C MET A 640 21.94 -24.82 8.45
N GLU A 641 22.80 -24.09 9.15
CA GLU A 641 22.49 -23.40 10.40
C GLU A 641 23.02 -21.97 10.35
N ASN A 642 22.49 -21.10 11.22
CA ASN A 642 22.90 -19.69 11.33
C ASN A 642 22.92 -18.95 9.98
N ILE A 643 21.92 -19.21 9.14
CA ILE A 643 21.75 -18.53 7.87
C ILE A 643 21.31 -17.08 8.16
N GLU A 644 22.14 -16.13 7.74
CA GLU A 644 21.90 -14.70 7.93
C GLU A 644 22.28 -13.93 6.66
N GLY A 645 21.46 -12.97 6.24
CA GLY A 645 21.75 -12.25 5.01
C GLY A 645 20.68 -11.29 4.56
N ASP A 646 21.06 -10.43 3.62
CA ASP A 646 20.14 -9.52 2.96
C ASP A 646 19.54 -10.20 1.73
N TRP A 647 18.28 -9.92 1.44
CA TRP A 647 17.58 -10.46 0.28
C TRP A 647 16.84 -9.36 -0.47
N ARG A 648 16.58 -9.61 -1.75
CA ARG A 648 15.78 -8.74 -2.62
C ARG A 648 14.93 -9.55 -3.58
N TYR A 649 13.79 -8.99 -3.93
CA TYR A 649 12.89 -9.49 -4.96
C TYR A 649 12.73 -8.42 -6.04
N GLU A 650 13.24 -8.71 -7.23
CA GLU A 650 13.26 -7.81 -8.38
C GLU A 650 13.04 -8.61 -9.68
N ASP A 651 12.27 -8.05 -10.61
CA ASP A 651 11.98 -8.66 -11.92
C ASP A 651 11.48 -10.12 -11.86
N GLY A 652 10.76 -10.48 -10.80
CA GLY A 652 10.22 -11.83 -10.59
C GLY A 652 11.16 -12.81 -9.88
N LYS A 653 12.40 -12.41 -9.59
CA LYS A 653 13.46 -13.25 -9.01
C LYS A 653 13.73 -12.90 -7.56
N PHE A 654 13.96 -13.91 -6.73
CA PHE A 654 14.45 -13.75 -5.37
C PHE A 654 15.97 -13.97 -5.35
N LEU A 655 16.70 -13.01 -4.80
CA LEU A 655 18.16 -13.05 -4.67
C LEU A 655 18.52 -12.81 -3.22
N ALA A 656 19.39 -13.63 -2.64
CA ALA A 656 19.90 -13.44 -1.29
C ALA A 656 21.42 -13.56 -1.24
N ASP A 657 22.03 -12.67 -0.47
CA ASP A 657 23.45 -12.65 -0.16
C ASP A 657 23.57 -12.96 1.34
N ALA A 658 24.11 -14.13 1.68
CA ALA A 658 24.04 -14.68 3.03
C ALA A 658 25.37 -15.30 3.52
N SER A 659 25.46 -15.44 4.83
CA SER A 659 26.40 -16.33 5.51
C SER A 659 25.63 -17.52 6.08
N LEU A 660 26.29 -18.67 6.21
CA LEU A 660 25.76 -19.85 6.87
C LEU A 660 26.87 -20.73 7.47
N LEU A 661 26.46 -21.67 8.31
CA LEU A 661 27.25 -22.79 8.78
C LEU A 661 26.66 -24.09 8.20
N VAL A 662 27.52 -24.99 7.70
CA VAL A 662 27.15 -26.33 7.25
C VAL A 662 27.71 -27.35 8.21
N ARG A 663 26.88 -28.31 8.62
CA ARG A 663 27.26 -29.43 9.49
C ARG A 663 26.74 -30.76 8.92
N ASP A 664 27.44 -31.84 9.23
CA ASP A 664 26.99 -33.20 8.93
C ASP A 664 25.79 -33.60 9.81
N GLU A 665 24.83 -34.35 9.25
CA GLU A 665 23.72 -34.89 10.04
C GLU A 665 24.10 -36.18 10.81
N GLN A 666 25.16 -36.87 10.39
CA GLN A 666 25.58 -38.13 11.00
C GLN A 666 26.07 -37.94 12.45
N ALA A 667 25.76 -38.91 13.32
CA ALA A 667 26.19 -38.88 14.72
C ALA A 667 27.72 -38.90 14.88
N ALA A 668 28.42 -39.62 13.99
CA ALA A 668 29.84 -39.50 13.77
C ALA A 668 30.05 -38.57 12.56
N GLU A 669 30.33 -37.30 12.83
CA GLU A 669 30.47 -36.27 11.79
C GLU A 669 31.62 -36.64 10.81
N ARG A 670 31.34 -36.75 9.50
CA ARG A 670 32.38 -37.00 8.49
C ARG A 670 33.31 -35.81 8.35
N PHE A 671 32.80 -34.61 8.59
CA PHE A 671 33.55 -33.37 8.63
C PHE A 671 33.03 -32.47 9.75
N ARG A 672 33.93 -31.71 10.37
CA ARG A 672 33.60 -30.69 11.36
C ARG A 672 32.86 -29.51 10.69
N PRO A 673 32.02 -28.76 11.43
CA PRO A 673 31.27 -27.64 10.87
C PRO A 673 32.12 -26.66 10.04
N LEU A 674 31.64 -26.30 8.86
CA LEU A 674 32.26 -25.34 7.95
C LEU A 674 31.38 -24.10 7.81
N ILE A 675 32.00 -22.93 7.59
CA ILE A 675 31.27 -21.68 7.38
C ILE A 675 31.41 -21.20 5.93
N SER A 676 30.40 -20.48 5.44
CA SER A 676 30.49 -19.68 4.21
C SER A 676 29.91 -18.30 4.49
N ASN A 677 30.60 -17.25 4.04
CA ASN A 677 30.20 -15.84 4.27
C ASN A 677 29.80 -15.13 2.97
N ASP A 678 29.77 -15.86 1.87
CA ASP A 678 29.60 -15.36 0.50
C ASP A 678 28.56 -16.18 -0.28
N VAL A 679 27.56 -16.69 0.43
CA VAL A 679 26.48 -17.46 -0.18
C VAL A 679 25.64 -16.55 -1.03
N ARG A 680 25.53 -16.86 -2.32
CA ARG A 680 24.58 -16.23 -3.23
C ARG A 680 23.51 -17.23 -3.58
N LEU A 681 22.29 -16.96 -3.16
CA LEU A 681 21.11 -17.75 -3.48
C LEU A 681 20.28 -17.02 -4.53
N GLY A 682 19.87 -17.74 -5.57
CA GLY A 682 18.93 -17.28 -6.57
C GLY A 682 17.71 -18.19 -6.65
N PHE A 683 16.53 -17.61 -6.79
CA PHE A 683 15.31 -18.33 -7.10
C PHE A 683 14.53 -17.61 -8.20
N ASP A 684 14.32 -18.31 -9.32
CA ASP A 684 13.65 -17.80 -10.51
C ASP A 684 12.57 -18.80 -10.97
N GLY A 685 11.36 -18.63 -10.45
CA GLY A 685 10.19 -19.46 -10.79
C GLY A 685 10.28 -20.90 -10.30
N ASN A 686 11.10 -21.71 -10.97
CA ASN A 686 11.31 -23.13 -10.69
C ASN A 686 12.77 -23.46 -10.32
N ASP A 687 13.72 -22.62 -10.74
CA ASP A 687 15.14 -22.86 -10.58
C ASP A 687 15.64 -22.23 -9.28
N LEU A 688 16.21 -23.05 -8.40
CA LEU A 688 16.93 -22.62 -7.20
C LEU A 688 18.43 -22.85 -7.43
N THR A 689 19.23 -21.80 -7.27
CA THR A 689 20.69 -21.87 -7.33
C THR A 689 21.30 -21.34 -6.04
N ALA A 690 22.42 -21.93 -5.62
CA ALA A 690 23.20 -21.41 -4.51
C ALA A 690 24.70 -21.61 -4.77
N THR A 691 25.50 -20.58 -4.54
CA THR A 691 26.96 -20.69 -4.63
C THR A 691 27.60 -20.17 -3.36
N GLY A 692 28.71 -20.74 -2.90
CA GLY A 692 29.47 -20.21 -1.76
C GLY A 692 30.82 -20.91 -1.57
N LEU A 693 31.72 -20.27 -0.83
CA LEU A 693 33.02 -20.84 -0.47
C LEU A 693 33.01 -21.31 0.98
N LEU A 694 33.15 -22.61 1.19
CA LEU A 694 33.27 -23.24 2.50
C LEU A 694 34.68 -23.01 3.07
N ARG A 695 34.74 -22.67 4.36
CA ARG A 695 35.95 -22.39 5.11
C ARG A 695 35.92 -23.07 6.48
N GLU A 696 37.10 -23.39 7.00
CA GLU A 696 37.23 -23.82 8.39
C GLU A 696 37.03 -22.61 9.33
N PRO A 697 36.21 -22.71 10.40
CA PRO A 697 35.79 -21.56 11.20
C PRO A 697 36.90 -20.78 11.92
N GLU A 698 37.93 -21.45 12.44
CA GLU A 698 38.95 -20.79 13.27
C GLU A 698 40.05 -20.14 12.41
N THR A 699 40.54 -20.86 11.42
CA THR A 699 41.65 -20.48 10.56
C THR A 699 41.19 -19.70 9.33
N LEU A 700 39.90 -19.74 8.98
CA LEU A 700 39.29 -19.18 7.77
C LEU A 700 39.89 -19.72 6.46
N SER A 701 40.58 -20.86 6.54
CA SER A 701 41.20 -21.51 5.38
C SER A 701 40.13 -22.01 4.42
N SER A 702 40.32 -21.76 3.12
CA SER A 702 39.39 -22.20 2.07
C SER A 702 39.41 -23.74 1.97
N VAL A 703 38.23 -24.36 1.99
CA VAL A 703 38.06 -25.81 1.89
C VAL A 703 37.53 -26.21 0.52
N ALA A 704 36.36 -25.70 0.13
CA ALA A 704 35.74 -26.02 -1.15
C ALA A 704 34.78 -24.92 -1.61
N ALA A 705 34.76 -24.63 -2.91
CA ALA A 705 33.68 -23.86 -3.53
C ALA A 705 32.52 -24.80 -3.86
N VAL A 706 31.29 -24.37 -3.60
CA VAL A 706 30.08 -25.16 -3.81
C VAL A 706 29.16 -24.44 -4.79
N ASP A 707 28.63 -25.18 -5.78
CA ASP A 707 27.62 -24.73 -6.75
C ASP A 707 26.43 -25.70 -6.71
N ILE A 708 25.29 -25.20 -6.27
CA ILE A 708 24.04 -25.94 -6.14
C ILE A 708 23.06 -25.44 -7.18
N ALA A 709 22.37 -26.37 -7.85
CA ALA A 709 21.23 -26.11 -8.71
C ALA A 709 20.13 -27.13 -8.42
N HIS A 710 18.88 -26.68 -8.32
CA HIS A 710 17.73 -27.52 -8.03
C HIS A 710 16.50 -27.03 -8.80
N ASP A 711 15.78 -27.96 -9.41
CA ASP A 711 14.55 -27.75 -10.16
C ASP A 711 13.36 -28.23 -9.30
N LEU A 712 12.46 -27.31 -8.91
CA LEU A 712 11.35 -27.64 -8.01
C LEU A 712 10.27 -28.53 -8.65
N GLN A 713 10.12 -28.48 -9.98
CA GLN A 713 9.08 -29.17 -10.73
C GLN A 713 9.38 -30.68 -10.85
N SER A 714 10.62 -31.02 -11.15
CA SER A 714 11.14 -32.38 -11.23
C SER A 714 11.62 -32.90 -9.87
N SER A 715 11.87 -32.01 -8.91
CA SER A 715 12.57 -32.31 -7.65
C SER A 715 13.98 -32.87 -7.86
N GLU A 716 14.60 -32.61 -9.02
CA GLU A 716 15.97 -32.98 -9.33
C GLU A 716 16.95 -31.86 -8.94
N GLY A 717 18.16 -32.22 -8.53
CA GLY A 717 19.18 -31.23 -8.23
C GLY A 717 20.58 -31.79 -8.18
N ARG A 718 21.54 -30.88 -8.06
CA ARG A 718 22.97 -31.20 -7.96
C ARG A 718 23.69 -30.21 -7.05
N ALA A 719 24.73 -30.69 -6.38
CA ALA A 719 25.78 -29.90 -5.78
C ALA A 719 27.12 -30.30 -6.42
N LEU A 720 27.84 -29.32 -6.97
CA LEU A 720 29.22 -29.47 -7.38
C LEU A 720 30.10 -28.89 -6.29
N ILE A 721 31.15 -29.63 -5.94
CA ILE A 721 32.12 -29.27 -4.91
C ILE A 721 33.46 -29.16 -5.64
N ASP A 722 34.09 -28.01 -5.60
CA ASP A 722 35.38 -27.73 -6.22
C ASP A 722 36.42 -27.43 -5.14
N VAL A 723 37.38 -28.33 -4.96
CA VAL A 723 38.52 -28.17 -4.07
C VAL A 723 39.70 -27.74 -4.93
N GLN A 724 39.85 -26.42 -5.14
CA GLN A 724 40.91 -25.88 -5.99
C GLN A 724 42.29 -26.17 -5.42
N SER A 725 42.49 -25.83 -4.14
CA SER A 725 43.76 -25.98 -3.43
C SER A 725 43.51 -26.00 -1.91
N LEU A 726 43.42 -27.20 -1.33
CA LEU A 726 43.35 -27.41 0.11
C LEU A 726 44.77 -27.68 0.64
N ILE A 727 45.35 -26.69 1.31
CA ILE A 727 46.74 -26.74 1.78
C ILE A 727 46.76 -27.08 3.27
N PHE A 728 47.37 -28.22 3.60
CA PHE A 728 47.69 -28.59 4.97
C PHE A 728 49.08 -28.08 5.34
N ASN A 729 49.18 -27.42 6.49
CA ASN A 729 50.40 -26.83 7.05
C ASN A 729 50.19 -26.51 8.54
N ASP A 730 51.14 -25.81 9.18
CA ASP A 730 51.07 -25.50 10.61
C ASP A 730 49.82 -24.67 11.03
N ARG A 731 49.07 -24.09 10.08
CA ARG A 731 47.81 -23.37 10.32
C ARG A 731 46.58 -24.28 10.19
N LEU A 732 46.55 -25.17 9.20
CA LEU A 732 45.42 -26.06 8.94
C LEU A 732 45.89 -27.51 8.94
N GLN A 733 45.39 -28.30 9.89
CA GLN A 733 45.61 -29.74 10.00
C GLN A 733 44.31 -30.53 9.75
N PRO A 734 44.38 -31.78 9.26
CA PRO A 734 43.19 -32.57 8.92
C PRO A 734 42.19 -32.76 10.07
N GLU A 735 42.67 -32.87 11.31
CA GLU A 735 41.83 -33.01 12.50
C GLU A 735 40.90 -31.82 12.76
N GLN A 736 41.20 -30.65 12.18
CA GLN A 736 40.33 -29.47 12.20
C GLN A 736 39.20 -29.56 11.16
N LEU A 737 39.33 -30.42 10.16
CA LEU A 737 38.31 -30.66 9.15
C LEU A 737 37.51 -31.94 9.40
N THR A 738 38.09 -32.96 10.03
CA THR A 738 37.41 -34.22 10.34
C THR A 738 38.03 -34.91 11.55
N SER A 739 37.21 -35.49 12.42
CA SER A 739 37.72 -36.30 13.54
C SER A 739 38.28 -37.65 13.10
N LEU A 740 38.02 -38.10 11.87
CA LEU A 740 38.41 -39.41 11.36
C LEU A 740 39.94 -39.58 11.23
N THR A 741 40.70 -38.50 11.24
CA THR A 741 42.17 -38.55 11.17
C THR A 741 42.84 -38.64 12.55
N LEU A 742 42.09 -38.39 13.64
CA LEU A 742 42.62 -38.43 14.99
C LEU A 742 43.16 -39.83 15.31
N GLY A 743 44.42 -39.91 15.76
CA GLY A 743 45.10 -41.17 16.05
C GLY A 743 45.53 -41.99 14.82
N VAL A 744 45.25 -41.53 13.60
CA VAL A 744 45.64 -42.21 12.35
C VAL A 744 46.82 -41.49 11.70
N ILE A 745 46.68 -40.18 11.47
CA ILE A 745 47.69 -39.32 10.86
C ILE A 745 47.79 -37.98 11.60
N ALA A 746 48.96 -37.36 11.58
CA ALA A 746 49.23 -36.04 12.15
C ALA A 746 50.32 -35.30 11.35
N ASN A 747 50.54 -34.01 11.65
CA ASN A 747 51.60 -33.17 11.06
C ASN A 747 51.59 -33.21 9.52
N VAL A 748 50.41 -33.08 8.94
CA VAL A 748 50.23 -33.18 7.50
C VAL A 748 50.69 -31.90 6.83
N ARG A 749 51.52 -32.03 5.79
CA ARG A 749 52.00 -30.93 4.95
C ARG A 749 51.87 -31.28 3.49
N GLY A 750 51.16 -30.45 2.74
CA GLY A 750 50.99 -30.61 1.29
C GLY A 750 49.64 -30.10 0.82
N GLU A 751 49.30 -30.40 -0.43
CA GLU A 751 48.13 -29.88 -1.11
C GLU A 751 47.24 -31.01 -1.62
N ILE A 752 45.93 -30.86 -1.41
CA ILE A 752 44.89 -31.70 -2.01
C ILE A 752 44.06 -30.84 -2.96
N SER A 753 43.78 -31.35 -4.16
CA SER A 753 42.89 -30.71 -5.13
C SER A 753 41.94 -31.75 -5.73
N GLY A 754 40.74 -31.34 -6.14
CA GLY A 754 39.75 -32.28 -6.65
C GLY A 754 38.38 -31.70 -6.86
N ALA A 755 37.44 -32.55 -7.29
CA ALA A 755 36.05 -32.17 -7.46
C ALA A 755 35.12 -33.29 -7.00
N GLY A 756 34.01 -32.92 -6.39
CA GLY A 756 32.92 -33.79 -5.99
C GLY A 756 31.61 -33.40 -6.68
N ARG A 757 30.71 -34.35 -6.82
CA ARG A 757 29.34 -34.15 -7.29
C ARG A 757 28.39 -34.94 -6.41
N ILE A 758 27.33 -34.29 -5.96
CA ILE A 758 26.17 -34.91 -5.35
C ILE A 758 24.99 -34.61 -6.27
N ALA A 759 24.23 -35.61 -6.67
CA ALA A 759 22.98 -35.46 -7.42
C ALA A 759 21.84 -36.05 -6.59
N TRP A 760 20.67 -35.42 -6.64
CA TRP A 760 19.46 -35.94 -6.00
C TRP A 760 18.27 -35.89 -6.95
N ASP A 761 17.39 -36.87 -6.84
CA ASP A 761 16.09 -36.95 -7.52
C ASP A 761 15.01 -37.55 -6.60
N ALA A 762 13.79 -37.70 -7.13
CA ALA A 762 12.63 -38.19 -6.39
C ALA A 762 12.53 -39.73 -6.28
N SER A 763 13.52 -40.49 -6.75
CA SER A 763 13.51 -41.96 -6.70
C SER A 763 13.92 -42.51 -5.33
N GLU A 764 13.66 -43.81 -5.10
CA GLU A 764 13.92 -44.48 -3.82
C GLU A 764 15.42 -44.51 -3.43
N ASN A 765 16.32 -44.53 -4.42
CA ASN A 765 17.77 -44.35 -4.27
C ASN A 765 18.21 -43.00 -4.83
N GLY A 766 17.41 -41.96 -4.61
CA GLY A 766 17.50 -40.72 -5.36
C GLY A 766 18.76 -39.91 -5.14
N VAL A 767 19.56 -40.17 -4.09
CA VAL A 767 20.83 -39.46 -3.85
C VAL A 767 22.01 -40.30 -4.35
N GLN A 768 22.78 -39.76 -5.29
CA GLN A 768 24.02 -40.35 -5.79
C GLN A 768 25.16 -39.36 -5.62
N SER A 769 26.35 -39.84 -5.26
CA SER A 769 27.50 -38.96 -5.12
C SER A 769 28.77 -39.58 -5.68
N SER A 770 29.72 -38.76 -6.09
CA SER A 770 30.99 -39.19 -6.68
C SER A 770 32.03 -38.10 -6.48
N GLY A 771 33.32 -38.44 -6.54
CA GLY A 771 34.36 -37.42 -6.50
C GLY A 771 35.73 -37.94 -6.85
N THR A 772 36.61 -37.04 -7.28
CA THR A 772 38.00 -37.35 -7.62
C THR A 772 38.90 -36.35 -6.94
N PHE A 773 39.83 -36.83 -6.12
CA PHE A 773 40.77 -36.00 -5.38
C PHE A 773 42.19 -36.50 -5.60
N ARG A 774 43.14 -35.58 -5.70
CA ARG A 774 44.55 -35.87 -5.96
C ARG A 774 45.46 -35.12 -5.02
N THR A 775 46.64 -35.69 -4.81
CA THR A 775 47.75 -35.05 -4.11
C THR A 775 49.07 -35.37 -4.83
N ASN A 776 49.99 -34.41 -4.81
CA ASN A 776 51.28 -34.47 -5.47
C ASN A 776 52.41 -34.32 -4.45
N GLY A 777 52.50 -35.24 -3.49
CA GLY A 777 53.61 -35.30 -2.53
C GLY A 777 53.26 -34.80 -1.13
N LEU A 778 52.20 -35.33 -0.53
CA LEU A 778 51.81 -35.09 0.85
C LEU A 778 52.83 -35.72 1.81
N ASN A 779 53.24 -34.98 2.83
CA ASN A 779 54.04 -35.48 3.96
C ASN A 779 53.14 -35.60 5.18
N LEU A 780 53.24 -36.70 5.94
CA LEU A 780 52.45 -36.93 7.15
C LEU A 780 53.19 -37.82 8.14
N ALA A 781 52.81 -37.75 9.41
CA ALA A 781 53.17 -38.74 10.42
C ALA A 781 52.01 -39.73 10.59
N ALA A 782 52.22 -41.00 10.24
CA ALA A 782 51.24 -42.06 10.49
C ALA A 782 51.58 -42.82 11.78
N ALA A 783 50.64 -43.62 12.29
CA ALA A 783 50.87 -44.50 13.44
C ALA A 783 52.05 -45.48 13.23
N PHE A 784 52.34 -45.85 11.98
CA PHE A 784 53.49 -46.68 11.62
C PHE A 784 54.72 -45.86 11.22
N GLY A 785 54.79 -44.56 11.51
CA GLY A 785 55.97 -43.71 11.25
C GLY A 785 55.77 -42.65 10.16
N PRO A 786 56.78 -41.78 9.94
CA PRO A 786 56.71 -40.71 8.93
C PRO A 786 56.59 -41.25 7.50
N VAL A 787 55.77 -40.57 6.71
CA VAL A 787 55.55 -40.82 5.28
C VAL A 787 55.86 -39.53 4.52
N THR A 788 56.67 -39.63 3.47
CA THR A 788 56.97 -38.48 2.60
C THR A 788 56.59 -38.75 1.15
N GLY A 789 56.22 -37.69 0.44
CA GLY A 789 55.95 -37.74 -0.99
C GLY A 789 54.75 -38.61 -1.37
N LEU A 790 53.71 -38.70 -0.54
CA LEU A 790 52.50 -39.44 -0.86
C LEU A 790 51.78 -38.77 -2.04
N ALA A 791 51.66 -39.50 -3.15
CA ALA A 791 51.07 -39.01 -4.39
C ALA A 791 50.12 -40.04 -5.00
N GLY A 792 48.95 -39.58 -5.46
CA GLY A 792 47.94 -40.43 -6.05
C GLY A 792 46.64 -39.69 -6.32
N GLU A 793 45.74 -40.37 -7.00
CA GLU A 793 44.36 -39.93 -7.26
C GLU A 793 43.41 -40.97 -6.67
N ILE A 794 42.40 -40.50 -5.92
CA ILE A 794 41.34 -41.33 -5.35
C ILE A 794 40.02 -40.99 -6.04
N GLU A 795 39.33 -42.01 -6.55
CA GLU A 795 38.02 -41.89 -7.18
C GLU A 795 36.92 -42.55 -6.31
N PHE A 796 36.07 -41.72 -5.74
CA PHE A 796 34.89 -42.14 -4.99
C PHE A 796 33.73 -42.49 -5.92
N SER A 797 33.22 -43.71 -5.79
CA SER A 797 31.95 -44.14 -6.38
C SER A 797 30.74 -43.69 -5.56
N ASP A 798 30.95 -43.42 -4.27
CA ASP A 798 30.01 -42.73 -3.38
C ASP A 798 30.81 -41.85 -2.39
N LEU A 799 30.81 -40.54 -2.62
CA LEU A 799 31.52 -39.57 -1.77
C LEU A 799 30.85 -39.41 -0.39
N LEU A 800 29.53 -39.55 -0.29
CA LEU A 800 28.80 -39.43 0.96
C LEU A 800 28.99 -40.67 1.85
N ALA A 801 29.07 -41.86 1.25
CA ALA A 801 29.38 -43.11 1.96
C ALA A 801 30.89 -43.38 2.11
N LEU A 802 31.75 -42.55 1.48
CA LEU A 802 33.20 -42.72 1.39
C LEU A 802 33.64 -44.06 0.76
N GLU A 803 32.97 -44.49 -0.30
CA GLU A 803 33.25 -45.73 -1.04
C GLU A 803 34.00 -45.43 -2.35
N THR A 804 34.98 -46.28 -2.70
CA THR A 804 35.72 -46.18 -3.97
C THR A 804 35.60 -47.46 -4.80
N ARG A 805 35.87 -47.35 -6.11
CA ARG A 805 36.06 -48.53 -6.97
C ARG A 805 37.35 -49.28 -6.58
N PRO A 806 37.43 -50.61 -6.82
CA PRO A 806 38.65 -51.39 -6.61
C PRO A 806 39.83 -50.89 -7.46
N GLY A 807 41.04 -51.12 -7.00
CA GLY A 807 42.27 -50.83 -7.75
C GLY A 807 42.77 -49.38 -7.70
N GLN A 808 42.38 -48.59 -6.69
CA GLN A 808 43.00 -47.26 -6.46
C GLN A 808 44.48 -47.44 -6.15
N ILE A 809 45.36 -46.56 -6.63
CA ILE A 809 46.81 -46.66 -6.41
C ILE A 809 47.32 -45.39 -5.74
N VAL A 810 48.09 -45.56 -4.67
CA VAL A 810 48.86 -44.49 -4.04
C VAL A 810 50.35 -44.84 -4.07
N SER A 811 51.18 -43.85 -4.37
CA SER A 811 52.63 -43.95 -4.38
C SER A 811 53.23 -43.19 -3.20
N LEU A 812 54.33 -43.70 -2.65
CA LEU A 812 54.99 -43.21 -1.44
C LEU A 812 56.50 -43.11 -1.72
N SER A 813 57.09 -41.92 -1.56
CA SER A 813 58.54 -41.75 -1.77
C SER A 813 59.34 -42.44 -0.67
N GLU A 814 58.96 -42.24 0.59
CA GLU A 814 59.55 -42.90 1.75
C GLU A 814 58.49 -43.21 2.80
N VAL A 815 58.61 -44.38 3.43
CA VAL A 815 57.88 -44.75 4.65
C VAL A 815 58.90 -45.25 5.67
N ASN A 816 58.85 -44.75 6.90
CA ASN A 816 59.86 -45.08 7.91
C ASN A 816 59.25 -45.50 9.27
N PRO A 817 58.86 -46.77 9.43
CA PRO A 817 58.45 -47.35 10.72
C PRO A 817 59.60 -47.59 11.71
N GLY A 818 60.81 -47.11 11.42
CA GLY A 818 62.06 -47.47 12.08
C GLY A 818 63.08 -48.01 11.07
N VAL A 819 62.60 -48.57 9.96
CA VAL A 819 63.37 -49.02 8.80
C VAL A 819 62.82 -48.32 7.56
N ALA A 820 63.60 -47.42 6.96
CA ALA A 820 63.17 -46.66 5.79
C ALA A 820 63.02 -47.56 4.56
N VAL A 821 61.82 -47.56 3.96
CA VAL A 821 61.52 -48.17 2.67
C VAL A 821 61.14 -47.08 1.67
N PHE A 822 61.64 -47.19 0.45
CA PHE A 822 61.53 -46.15 -0.58
C PHE A 822 60.68 -46.61 -1.76
N ASN A 823 60.07 -45.66 -2.46
CA ASN A 823 59.36 -45.85 -3.73
C ASN A 823 58.27 -46.94 -3.66
N GLY A 824 57.43 -46.87 -2.64
CA GLY A 824 56.32 -47.79 -2.42
C GLY A 824 55.11 -47.50 -3.30
N GLN A 825 54.38 -48.53 -3.66
CA GLN A 825 53.05 -48.43 -4.27
C GLN A 825 52.06 -49.31 -3.52
N ILE A 826 50.93 -48.74 -3.13
CA ILE A 826 49.84 -49.46 -2.47
C ILE A 826 48.60 -49.38 -3.36
N ARG A 827 48.04 -50.54 -3.66
CA ARG A 827 46.74 -50.69 -4.30
C ARG A 827 45.68 -50.95 -3.24
N TYR A 828 44.60 -50.18 -3.25
CA TYR A 828 43.58 -50.20 -2.20
C TYR A 828 42.18 -49.87 -2.73
N ARG A 829 41.19 -50.03 -1.85
CA ARG A 829 39.85 -49.47 -2.01
C ARG A 829 39.21 -49.15 -0.66
N LEU A 830 38.35 -48.15 -0.63
CA LEU A 830 37.51 -47.85 0.51
C LEU A 830 36.16 -48.57 0.36
N LEU A 831 35.75 -49.21 1.45
CA LEU A 831 34.49 -49.91 1.61
C LEU A 831 33.56 -49.10 2.54
N PRO A 832 32.25 -49.39 2.53
CA PRO A 832 31.31 -48.83 3.49
C PRO A 832 31.76 -49.01 4.95
N ASP A 833 31.23 -48.15 5.83
CA ASP A 833 31.54 -48.13 7.28
C ASP A 833 33.01 -47.82 7.58
N PHE A 834 33.65 -46.93 6.80
CA PHE A 834 35.03 -46.47 7.00
C PHE A 834 36.08 -47.59 6.99
N LYS A 835 35.91 -48.61 6.14
CA LYS A 835 36.86 -49.73 6.02
C LYS A 835 37.80 -49.54 4.83
N LEU A 836 39.10 -49.59 5.07
CA LEU A 836 40.12 -49.57 4.03
C LEU A 836 40.56 -50.99 3.71
N GLN A 837 40.29 -51.47 2.50
CA GLN A 837 40.87 -52.71 2.01
C GLN A 837 42.17 -52.42 1.25
N VAL A 838 43.27 -52.92 1.79
CA VAL A 838 44.54 -53.00 1.07
C VAL A 838 44.47 -54.23 0.15
N GLU A 839 44.62 -54.03 -1.15
CA GLU A 839 44.58 -55.09 -2.16
C GLU A 839 45.97 -55.66 -2.44
N ALA A 840 47.00 -54.82 -2.39
CA ALA A 840 48.41 -55.20 -2.45
C ALA A 840 49.27 -53.98 -2.10
N GLY A 841 50.45 -54.17 -1.52
CA GLY A 841 51.51 -53.15 -1.51
C GLY A 841 52.80 -53.74 -2.06
N GLU A 842 53.62 -52.94 -2.72
CA GLU A 842 54.92 -53.35 -3.26
C GLU A 842 55.95 -52.23 -3.07
N TRP A 843 57.12 -52.61 -2.56
CA TRP A 843 58.29 -51.74 -2.45
C TRP A 843 59.52 -52.45 -3.03
N PRO A 844 60.35 -51.76 -3.83
CA PRO A 844 61.73 -52.19 -4.06
C PRO A 844 62.48 -52.21 -2.73
N PHE A 845 63.08 -53.33 -2.35
CA PHE A 845 63.70 -53.49 -1.03
C PHE A 845 65.00 -54.29 -1.12
N ALA A 846 66.14 -53.65 -0.83
CA ALA A 846 67.47 -54.27 -0.78
C ALA A 846 67.76 -55.25 -1.94
N GLY A 847 67.57 -54.80 -3.19
CA GLY A 847 67.79 -55.61 -4.41
C GLY A 847 66.67 -56.59 -4.77
N GLY A 848 65.73 -56.82 -3.86
CA GLY A 848 64.52 -57.63 -4.03
C GLY A 848 63.25 -56.80 -3.93
N LYS A 849 62.18 -57.40 -3.39
CA LYS A 849 60.86 -56.80 -3.23
C LYS A 849 60.27 -57.10 -1.85
N LEU A 850 59.52 -56.15 -1.33
CA LEU A 850 58.69 -56.29 -0.14
C LEU A 850 57.22 -56.12 -0.57
N TYR A 851 56.39 -57.11 -0.29
CA TYR A 851 54.95 -57.06 -0.59
C TYR A 851 54.13 -56.95 0.68
N LEU A 852 53.07 -56.15 0.67
CA LEU A 852 52.03 -56.16 1.69
C LEU A 852 50.88 -57.04 1.20
N GLU A 853 50.57 -58.09 1.96
CA GLU A 853 49.48 -59.01 1.68
C GLU A 853 48.11 -58.30 1.85
N PRO A 854 47.06 -58.75 1.12
CA PRO A 854 45.74 -58.17 1.21
C PRO A 854 45.18 -58.22 2.64
N THR A 855 44.64 -57.10 3.13
CA THR A 855 44.04 -56.98 4.46
C THR A 855 42.95 -55.91 4.49
N ILE A 856 42.08 -55.95 5.51
CA ILE A 856 41.03 -54.95 5.72
C ILE A 856 41.30 -54.26 7.05
N LEU A 857 41.37 -52.94 7.01
CA LEU A 857 41.58 -52.06 8.16
C LEU A 857 40.28 -51.33 8.45
N ASP A 858 39.78 -51.44 9.67
CA ASP A 858 38.67 -50.61 10.14
C ASP A 858 39.23 -49.27 10.62
N LEU A 859 38.75 -48.17 10.06
CA LEU A 859 39.19 -46.81 10.41
C LEU A 859 38.22 -46.15 11.42
N SER A 860 37.11 -46.79 11.76
CA SER A 860 36.08 -46.23 12.65
C SER A 860 36.37 -46.45 14.14
N GLU A 861 37.18 -47.45 14.48
CA GLU A 861 37.52 -47.83 15.85
C GLU A 861 39.05 -47.93 16.05
N GLU A 862 39.51 -47.66 17.27
CA GLU A 862 40.90 -47.90 17.68
C GLU A 862 41.13 -49.41 17.90
N ALA A 863 41.37 -50.17 16.82
CA ALA A 863 41.64 -51.61 16.86
C ALA A 863 43.08 -51.97 16.47
N GLU A 864 43.58 -53.11 16.95
CA GLU A 864 44.86 -53.68 16.52
C GLU A 864 44.86 -53.95 15.00
N ARG A 865 45.79 -53.33 14.27
CA ARG A 865 45.91 -53.46 12.82
C ARG A 865 46.95 -54.52 12.49
N ARG A 866 46.52 -55.62 11.87
CA ARG A 866 47.40 -56.73 11.48
C ARG A 866 47.76 -56.65 10.00
N LEU A 867 49.04 -56.44 9.72
CA LEU A 867 49.60 -56.35 8.38
C LEU A 867 50.58 -57.51 8.20
N GLN A 868 50.56 -58.21 7.06
CA GLN A 868 51.55 -59.25 6.77
C GLN A 868 52.39 -58.81 5.59
N PHE A 869 53.68 -58.63 5.81
CA PHE A 869 54.62 -58.34 4.74
C PHE A 869 55.32 -59.62 4.28
N THR A 870 55.44 -59.83 2.97
CA THR A 870 56.19 -60.93 2.36
C THR A 870 57.45 -60.35 1.72
N VAL A 871 58.60 -60.87 2.11
CA VAL A 871 59.91 -60.49 1.58
C VAL A 871 60.27 -61.47 0.48
N GLU A 872 60.65 -60.98 -0.70
CA GLU A 872 61.07 -61.80 -1.84
C GLU A 872 62.40 -61.30 -2.41
N GLY A 873 63.40 -62.18 -2.43
CA GLY A 873 64.62 -61.98 -3.20
C GLY A 873 65.55 -60.90 -2.66
N VAL A 874 65.50 -60.61 -1.36
CA VAL A 874 66.34 -59.56 -0.73
C VAL A 874 67.80 -60.01 -0.70
N ASP A 875 68.69 -59.17 -1.23
CA ASP A 875 70.14 -59.38 -1.18
C ASP A 875 70.69 -58.91 0.17
N ALA A 876 71.37 -59.81 0.89
CA ALA A 876 71.87 -59.53 2.23
C ALA A 876 72.98 -58.47 2.25
N ALA A 877 73.82 -58.38 1.20
CA ALA A 877 74.86 -57.37 1.15
C ALA A 877 74.25 -55.98 0.92
N GLN A 878 73.26 -55.87 0.04
CA GLN A 878 72.53 -54.62 -0.17
C GLN A 878 71.71 -54.22 1.05
N PHE A 879 71.06 -55.18 1.73
CA PHE A 879 70.34 -54.93 2.97
C PHE A 879 71.28 -54.36 4.04
N LEU A 880 72.41 -55.02 4.31
CA LEU A 880 73.36 -54.55 5.32
C LEU A 880 73.99 -53.19 4.96
N THR A 881 74.22 -52.93 3.68
CA THR A 881 74.72 -51.63 3.18
C THR A 881 73.69 -50.53 3.35
N GLN A 882 72.41 -50.82 3.09
CA GLN A 882 71.31 -49.85 3.20
C GLN A 882 71.05 -49.44 4.66
N PHE A 883 71.37 -50.31 5.62
CA PHE A 883 71.19 -50.08 7.07
C PHE A 883 72.49 -49.78 7.82
N ASP A 884 73.61 -49.56 7.12
CA ASP A 884 74.90 -49.12 7.66
C ASP A 884 75.48 -50.02 8.78
N PHE A 885 75.37 -51.34 8.62
CA PHE A 885 75.93 -52.29 9.59
C PHE A 885 77.46 -52.47 9.39
N GLU A 886 78.27 -51.61 10.00
CA GLU A 886 79.74 -51.59 9.83
C GLU A 886 80.46 -52.88 10.29
N ASN A 887 79.91 -53.59 11.28
CA ASN A 887 80.56 -54.74 11.92
C ASN A 887 80.04 -56.10 11.43
N LEU A 888 79.20 -56.12 10.39
CA LEU A 888 78.59 -57.34 9.87
C LEU A 888 78.62 -57.33 8.34
N THR A 889 79.17 -58.39 7.74
CA THR A 889 79.09 -58.61 6.29
C THR A 889 78.37 -59.91 6.02
N ALA A 890 77.41 -59.88 5.09
CA ALA A 890 76.66 -61.06 4.69
C ALA A 890 76.46 -61.09 3.17
N SER A 891 76.40 -62.29 2.61
CA SER A 891 75.97 -62.56 1.24
C SER A 891 74.86 -63.59 1.24
N GLY A 892 74.06 -63.65 0.18
CA GLY A 892 72.92 -64.56 0.04
C GLY A 892 71.62 -63.82 -0.25
N VAL A 893 70.63 -64.55 -0.76
CA VAL A 893 69.30 -64.01 -1.10
C VAL A 893 68.26 -64.59 -0.16
N PHE A 894 67.40 -63.73 0.40
CA PHE A 894 66.44 -64.07 1.44
C PHE A 894 64.99 -63.86 1.01
N ASP A 895 64.13 -64.81 1.36
CA ASP A 895 62.67 -64.72 1.28
C ASP A 895 62.07 -64.89 2.67
N GLY A 896 60.89 -64.34 2.95
CA GLY A 896 60.27 -64.55 4.25
C GLY A 896 58.95 -63.84 4.46
N LYS A 897 58.47 -63.86 5.70
CA LYS A 897 57.24 -63.19 6.11
C LYS A 897 57.46 -62.43 7.40
N LEU A 898 56.93 -61.21 7.46
CA LEU A 898 56.97 -60.30 8.59
C LEU A 898 55.53 -59.92 8.94
N PRO A 899 54.83 -60.74 9.74
CA PRO A 899 53.55 -60.34 10.32
C PRO A 899 53.80 -59.22 11.34
N MET A 900 53.07 -58.12 11.18
CA MET A 900 53.18 -56.93 12.00
C MET A 900 51.82 -56.61 12.62
N VAL A 901 51.83 -56.20 13.87
CA VAL A 901 50.68 -55.68 14.59
C VAL A 901 50.97 -54.24 14.97
N PHE A 902 50.08 -53.32 14.60
CA PHE A 902 50.15 -51.91 14.96
C PHE A 902 48.96 -51.56 15.87
N ASP A 903 49.26 -51.01 17.04
CA ASP A 903 48.28 -50.51 17.99
C ASP A 903 48.74 -49.16 18.57
N GLN A 904 48.20 -48.73 19.72
CA GLN A 904 48.53 -47.44 20.34
C GLN A 904 49.96 -47.37 20.88
N ASP A 905 50.60 -48.52 21.14
CA ASP A 905 51.95 -48.60 21.70
C ASP A 905 53.03 -48.67 20.60
N GLY A 906 52.60 -48.72 19.33
CA GLY A 906 53.47 -48.73 18.15
C GLY A 906 53.32 -50.02 17.33
N GLY A 907 54.30 -50.27 16.46
CA GLY A 907 54.33 -51.48 15.65
C GLY A 907 55.26 -52.54 16.23
N ARG A 908 54.83 -53.81 16.20
CA ARG A 908 55.64 -54.98 16.57
C ARG A 908 55.58 -56.08 15.53
N ILE A 909 56.68 -56.80 15.36
CA ILE A 909 56.75 -58.01 14.54
C ILE A 909 56.35 -59.21 15.42
N VAL A 910 55.45 -60.06 14.93
CA VAL A 910 54.98 -61.26 15.64
C VAL A 910 55.20 -62.50 14.76
N GLY A 911 56.14 -63.35 15.13
CA GLY A 911 56.50 -64.59 14.44
C GLY A 911 57.08 -64.35 13.05
N GLY A 912 57.81 -63.25 12.85
CA GLY A 912 58.46 -62.95 11.58
C GLY A 912 59.60 -63.92 11.29
N TYR A 913 59.86 -64.21 10.02
CA TYR A 913 61.01 -65.03 9.62
C TYR A 913 61.54 -64.68 8.24
N LEU A 914 62.85 -64.86 8.03
CA LEU A 914 63.53 -64.83 6.73
C LEU A 914 64.30 -66.14 6.53
N VAL A 915 64.32 -66.67 5.31
CA VAL A 915 65.01 -67.91 4.93
C VAL A 915 65.86 -67.65 3.71
N ALA A 916 67.12 -68.10 3.74
CA ALA A 916 68.00 -68.03 2.58
C ALA A 916 67.57 -69.01 1.47
N ARG A 917 67.63 -68.56 0.20
CA ARG A 917 67.39 -69.39 -0.99
C ARG A 917 68.46 -70.48 -1.18
N GLU A 918 68.11 -71.46 -2.01
CA GLU A 918 69.02 -72.53 -2.43
C GLU A 918 70.28 -71.94 -3.09
N GLY A 919 71.46 -72.29 -2.57
CA GLY A 919 72.74 -71.66 -2.91
C GLY A 919 73.48 -71.11 -1.69
N GLY A 920 72.75 -70.79 -0.62
CA GLY A 920 73.30 -70.35 0.65
C GLY A 920 74.03 -69.01 0.56
N GLY A 921 74.94 -68.74 1.50
CA GLY A 921 75.67 -67.48 1.56
C GLY A 921 76.78 -67.49 2.60
N THR A 922 77.37 -66.33 2.84
CA THR A 922 78.40 -66.12 3.87
C THR A 922 77.94 -65.13 4.91
N LEU A 923 78.32 -65.31 6.16
CA LEU A 923 78.12 -64.37 7.25
C LEU A 923 79.45 -64.19 7.99
N ALA A 924 79.88 -62.95 8.18
CA ALA A 924 81.09 -62.61 8.92
C ALA A 924 80.80 -61.44 9.86
N TYR A 925 80.97 -61.69 11.16
CA TYR A 925 80.86 -60.69 12.22
C TYR A 925 82.25 -60.23 12.68
N VAL A 926 82.46 -58.92 12.71
CA VAL A 926 83.73 -58.25 13.04
C VAL A 926 83.51 -57.20 14.13
N GLY A 927 82.87 -57.56 15.24
CA GLY A 927 82.72 -56.68 16.40
C GLY A 927 83.84 -56.83 17.45
N GLU A 928 84.16 -55.75 18.18
CA GLU A 928 85.01 -55.80 19.37
C GLU A 928 84.25 -56.45 20.55
N LEU A 929 84.92 -57.38 21.24
CA LEU A 929 84.35 -58.11 22.38
C LEU A 929 84.63 -57.36 23.69
N SER A 930 83.63 -57.20 24.56
CA SER A 930 83.88 -57.03 26.00
C SER A 930 84.16 -58.41 26.60
N TYR A 931 85.39 -58.61 27.05
CA TYR A 931 85.87 -59.90 27.54
C TYR A 931 85.49 -60.09 29.00
N GLU A 932 84.40 -60.83 29.26
CA GLU A 932 84.18 -61.48 30.56
C GLU A 932 83.66 -62.92 30.31
N ASP A 933 84.53 -63.88 30.62
CA ASP A 933 84.33 -65.34 30.70
C ASP A 933 83.72 -66.10 29.50
N MET A 934 84.53 -66.32 28.45
CA MET A 934 84.24 -67.30 27.40
C MET A 934 84.99 -68.63 27.60
N GLY A 935 84.27 -69.74 27.83
CA GLY A 935 84.83 -71.10 27.81
C GLY A 935 85.34 -71.54 26.44
N THR A 936 86.06 -72.67 26.36
CA THR A 936 86.67 -73.20 25.12
C THR A 936 85.67 -73.38 23.96
N MET A 937 84.43 -73.79 24.25
CA MET A 937 83.37 -73.93 23.25
C MET A 937 82.84 -72.58 22.76
N ALA A 938 82.76 -71.57 23.64
CA ALA A 938 82.35 -70.21 23.26
C ALA A 938 83.39 -69.55 22.34
N ASN A 939 84.69 -69.71 22.65
CA ASN A 939 85.78 -69.22 21.80
C ASN A 939 85.81 -69.88 20.41
N PHE A 940 85.43 -71.16 20.32
CA PHE A 940 85.26 -71.85 19.04
C PHE A 940 84.05 -71.31 18.26
N ALA A 941 82.91 -71.11 18.92
CA ALA A 941 81.71 -70.53 18.32
C ALA A 941 81.95 -69.10 17.79
N PHE A 942 82.64 -68.24 18.55
CA PHE A 942 82.98 -66.87 18.11
C PHE A 942 84.00 -66.83 16.97
N ASN A 943 85.02 -67.69 16.98
CA ASN A 943 85.95 -67.77 15.84
C ASN A 943 85.28 -68.35 14.60
N ALA A 944 84.26 -69.19 14.74
CA ALA A 944 83.44 -69.62 13.61
C ALA A 944 82.64 -68.44 13.04
N LEU A 945 82.03 -67.59 13.88
CA LEU A 945 81.26 -66.40 13.49
C LEU A 945 82.05 -65.35 12.67
N LYS A 946 83.38 -65.35 12.72
CA LYS A 946 84.22 -64.46 11.89
C LYS A 946 84.13 -64.77 10.38
N SER A 947 83.80 -66.00 9.99
CA SER A 947 83.61 -66.40 8.59
C SER A 947 82.85 -67.72 8.49
N ILE A 948 81.53 -67.62 8.30
CA ILE A 948 80.63 -68.77 8.19
C ILE A 948 80.09 -68.86 6.76
N LYS A 949 80.15 -70.05 6.15
CA LYS A 949 79.38 -70.37 4.95
C LYS A 949 78.19 -71.25 5.33
N TYR A 950 76.98 -70.79 5.03
CA TYR A 950 75.73 -71.48 5.34
C TYR A 950 75.06 -71.97 4.06
N ARG A 951 74.31 -73.08 4.15
CA ARG A 951 73.44 -73.56 3.05
C ARG A 951 71.99 -73.16 3.28
N ASN A 952 71.49 -73.41 4.49
CA ASN A 952 70.17 -72.98 4.93
C ASN A 952 70.36 -72.06 6.14
N LEU A 953 69.82 -70.86 6.07
CA LEU A 953 69.81 -69.89 7.17
C LEU A 953 68.39 -69.40 7.36
N THR A 954 67.90 -69.45 8.60
CA THR A 954 66.59 -68.92 8.98
C THR A 954 66.77 -67.89 10.08
N ILE A 955 66.21 -66.71 9.91
CA ILE A 955 66.21 -65.60 10.87
C ILE A 955 64.78 -65.42 11.34
N GLY A 956 64.44 -65.82 12.56
CA GLY A 956 63.20 -65.44 13.23
C GLY A 956 63.32 -64.04 13.81
N MET A 957 62.25 -63.25 13.80
CA MET A 957 62.19 -61.90 14.33
C MET A 957 60.88 -61.68 15.08
N ASP A 958 60.97 -61.23 16.32
CA ASP A 958 59.86 -60.92 17.21
C ASP A 958 60.21 -59.69 18.08
N GLY A 959 59.32 -58.71 18.19
CA GLY A 959 59.54 -57.55 19.08
C GLY A 959 59.11 -56.21 18.49
N ASP A 960 59.28 -55.16 19.27
CA ASP A 960 58.85 -53.80 18.93
C ASP A 960 59.80 -53.16 17.90
N ILE A 961 59.25 -52.62 16.81
CA ILE A 961 60.05 -52.08 15.69
C ILE A 961 60.89 -50.87 16.13
N ALA A 962 60.39 -50.10 17.11
CA ALA A 962 61.08 -48.95 17.70
C ALA A 962 61.89 -49.30 18.97
N GLY A 963 61.86 -50.56 19.41
CA GLY A 963 62.37 -51.01 20.71
C GLY A 963 63.35 -52.18 20.62
N GLU A 964 63.17 -53.19 21.48
CA GLU A 964 63.96 -54.41 21.47
C GLU A 964 63.39 -55.42 20.46
N ILE A 965 64.23 -55.86 19.51
CA ILE A 965 63.90 -56.95 18.58
C ILE A 965 64.66 -58.20 19.01
N ILE A 966 63.92 -59.28 19.30
CA ILE A 966 64.45 -60.61 19.52
C ILE A 966 64.64 -61.27 18.15
N THR A 967 65.89 -61.54 17.80
CA THR A 967 66.23 -62.22 16.55
C THR A 967 66.74 -63.63 16.85
N GLU A 968 66.09 -64.66 16.31
CA GLU A 968 66.53 -66.06 16.43
C GLU A 968 67.14 -66.54 15.11
N VAL A 969 68.46 -66.65 15.05
CA VAL A 969 69.17 -67.13 13.86
C VAL A 969 69.47 -68.62 13.98
N LYS A 970 68.96 -69.42 13.05
CA LYS A 970 69.19 -70.86 12.94
C LYS A 970 70.01 -71.15 11.69
N PHE A 971 71.16 -71.80 11.86
CA PHE A 971 72.06 -72.20 10.77
C PHE A 971 72.05 -73.72 10.58
N ALA A 972 71.91 -74.20 9.34
CA ALA A 972 72.09 -75.61 9.01
C ALA A 972 73.02 -75.81 7.79
N GLY A 973 73.86 -76.86 7.84
CA GLY A 973 74.77 -77.23 6.74
C GLY A 973 76.07 -76.42 6.69
N LEU A 974 76.65 -76.12 7.84
CA LEU A 974 77.83 -75.26 7.99
C LEU A 974 79.11 -75.83 7.35
N GLN A 975 79.80 -74.98 6.58
CA GLN A 975 81.20 -75.19 6.16
C GLN A 975 82.03 -73.98 6.57
N GLN A 976 83.25 -74.23 7.03
CA GLN A 976 84.20 -73.19 7.43
C GLN A 976 84.65 -72.40 6.18
N GLY A 977 84.54 -71.06 6.22
CA GLY A 977 84.88 -70.18 5.09
C GLY A 977 86.37 -70.20 4.72
N ASP A 978 86.71 -69.62 3.56
CA ASP A 978 88.07 -69.70 2.99
C ASP A 978 89.14 -68.97 3.84
N ASP A 979 88.75 -68.01 4.68
CA ASP A 979 89.64 -67.18 5.51
C ASP A 979 89.83 -67.66 6.97
N ALA A 980 89.27 -68.80 7.36
CA ALA A 980 89.37 -69.27 8.73
C ALA A 980 90.67 -70.07 9.00
N SER A 981 91.27 -69.91 10.19
CA SER A 981 92.53 -70.57 10.56
C SER A 981 92.37 -72.10 10.62
N ARG A 982 93.11 -72.80 9.75
CA ARG A 982 93.10 -74.28 9.63
C ARG A 982 94.20 -74.88 10.50
N ASN A 983 93.87 -75.66 11.53
CA ASN A 983 94.85 -76.41 12.32
C ASN A 983 94.52 -77.92 12.37
N PHE A 984 95.50 -78.77 12.69
CA PHE A 984 95.39 -80.25 12.57
C PHE A 984 94.19 -80.86 13.30
N ILE A 985 93.74 -80.25 14.41
CA ILE A 985 92.61 -80.71 15.24
C ILE A 985 91.23 -80.38 14.60
N THR A 986 91.13 -79.39 13.70
CA THR A 986 89.83 -78.95 13.15
C THR A 986 89.38 -79.72 11.89
N ARG A 987 90.22 -80.56 11.27
CA ARG A 987 89.83 -81.36 10.08
C ARG A 987 88.86 -82.50 10.37
N GLN A 988 88.82 -83.00 11.61
CA GLN A 988 87.98 -84.14 11.99
C GLN A 988 86.56 -83.70 12.44
N PHE A 989 86.40 -82.42 12.81
CA PHE A 989 85.11 -81.82 13.17
C PHE A 989 84.36 -81.22 11.97
N ALA A 990 85.03 -80.99 10.83
CA ALA A 990 84.45 -80.41 9.61
C ALA A 990 83.42 -81.30 8.86
N ARG A 991 83.09 -82.49 9.38
CA ARG A 991 82.08 -83.42 8.80
C ARG A 991 80.86 -83.61 9.69
N ILE A 992 80.77 -82.92 10.82
CA ILE A 992 79.62 -82.99 11.72
C ILE A 992 78.62 -81.93 11.27
N PRO A 993 77.34 -82.27 11.03
CA PRO A 993 76.31 -81.26 10.82
C PRO A 993 76.18 -80.47 12.12
N LEU A 994 76.75 -79.26 12.13
CA LEU A 994 76.63 -78.33 13.22
C LEU A 994 75.38 -77.48 12.99
N GLU A 995 74.50 -77.48 13.98
CA GLU A 995 73.36 -76.56 14.06
C GLU A 995 73.73 -75.48 15.08
N PHE A 996 73.67 -74.23 14.66
CA PHE A 996 73.83 -73.08 15.54
C PHE A 996 72.47 -72.41 15.70
N ASN A 997 72.05 -72.25 16.94
CA ASN A 997 70.84 -71.52 17.30
C ASN A 997 71.29 -70.32 18.14
N VAL A 998 71.25 -69.13 17.54
CA VAL A 998 71.70 -67.89 18.15
C VAL A 998 70.48 -67.02 18.41
N ARG A 999 70.20 -66.74 19.69
CA ARG A 999 69.21 -65.75 20.08
C ARG A 999 69.91 -64.45 20.39
N ILE A 1000 69.61 -63.42 19.63
CA ILE A 1000 70.12 -62.07 19.81
C ILE A 1000 68.98 -61.25 20.39
N GLN A 1001 69.16 -60.75 21.60
CA GLN A 1001 68.28 -59.75 22.20
C GLN A 1001 69.10 -58.49 22.33
N ALA A 1002 68.75 -57.46 21.56
CA ALA A 1002 69.43 -56.19 21.60
C ALA A 1002 68.44 -55.05 21.40
N PRO A 1003 68.64 -53.90 22.09
CA PRO A 1003 67.98 -52.64 21.76
C PRO A 1003 68.65 -52.05 20.51
N PHE A 1004 68.57 -52.77 19.39
CA PHE A 1004 69.33 -52.52 18.16
C PHE A 1004 69.20 -51.06 17.67
N MET A 1005 68.08 -50.40 17.98
CA MET A 1005 67.72 -49.07 17.46
C MET A 1005 67.94 -47.90 18.44
N GLN A 1006 68.02 -48.13 19.77
CA GLN A 1006 68.26 -47.03 20.73
C GLN A 1006 69.68 -46.44 20.63
N LEU A 1007 70.64 -47.21 20.13
CA LEU A 1007 71.99 -46.73 19.84
C LEU A 1007 72.03 -45.81 18.61
N MET A 1008 71.12 -45.99 17.64
CA MET A 1008 71.02 -45.16 16.42
C MET A 1008 70.24 -43.85 16.64
N SER A 1009 69.24 -43.82 17.52
CA SER A 1009 68.42 -42.61 17.76
C SER A 1009 69.11 -41.55 18.62
N SER A 1010 70.04 -41.96 19.49
CA SER A 1010 70.72 -41.06 20.45
C SER A 1010 71.59 -39.98 19.78
N ALA A 1011 72.03 -40.19 18.53
CA ALA A 1011 72.75 -39.19 17.74
C ALA A 1011 71.82 -38.19 17.01
N LYS A 1012 70.57 -38.57 16.71
CA LYS A 1012 69.57 -37.71 16.03
C LYS A 1012 68.70 -36.90 16.98
N SER A 1013 68.44 -37.39 18.20
CA SER A 1013 67.59 -36.72 19.20
C SER A 1013 68.19 -35.44 19.78
N TYR A 1014 69.46 -35.10 19.48
CA TYR A 1014 70.11 -33.87 19.92
C TYR A 1014 69.80 -32.67 19.00
N TYR A 1015 69.23 -32.90 17.80
CA TYR A 1015 68.99 -31.85 16.79
C TYR A 1015 67.53 -31.42 16.62
N GLU A 1016 66.53 -32.20 17.06
CA GLU A 1016 65.10 -31.86 16.93
C GLU A 1016 64.30 -32.23 18.21
N PRO A 1017 64.03 -31.26 19.11
CA PRO A 1017 63.27 -31.49 20.35
C PRO A 1017 61.79 -31.85 20.14
N GLU A 1018 61.26 -31.62 18.93
CA GLU A 1018 59.84 -31.74 18.58
C GLU A 1018 59.33 -33.19 18.63
N ILE A 1019 60.22 -34.17 18.42
CA ILE A 1019 59.89 -35.61 18.46
C ILE A 1019 59.45 -36.06 19.87
N LEU A 1020 60.06 -35.50 20.92
CA LEU A 1020 59.73 -35.84 22.32
C LEU A 1020 58.44 -35.14 22.80
N VAL A 1021 58.09 -34.01 22.20
CA VAL A 1021 56.85 -33.28 22.49
C VAL A 1021 55.66 -33.95 21.78
N GLY A 1022 55.83 -34.35 20.51
CA GLY A 1022 54.79 -35.05 19.73
C GLY A 1022 54.38 -36.41 20.31
N GLN A 1023 55.28 -37.15 20.97
CA GLN A 1023 54.95 -38.42 21.62
C GLN A 1023 54.12 -38.26 22.90
N ASN A 1024 54.33 -37.17 23.66
CA ASN A 1024 53.72 -37.00 24.99
C ASN A 1024 52.52 -36.04 24.99
N LEU A 1025 52.39 -35.16 24.00
CA LEU A 1025 51.31 -34.18 23.92
C LEU A 1025 49.90 -34.80 23.75
N PRO A 1026 49.70 -35.87 22.96
CA PRO A 1026 48.39 -36.54 22.86
C PRO A 1026 47.94 -37.16 24.18
N ALA A 1027 48.86 -37.74 24.96
CA ALA A 1027 48.57 -38.28 26.28
C ALA A 1027 48.20 -37.17 27.28
N LEU A 1028 48.86 -36.00 27.18
CA LEU A 1028 48.56 -34.83 28.01
C LEU A 1028 47.21 -34.19 27.66
N LEU A 1029 46.86 -34.08 26.37
CA LEU A 1029 45.56 -33.58 25.90
C LEU A 1029 44.42 -34.52 26.33
N ARG A 1030 44.60 -35.84 26.20
CA ARG A 1030 43.63 -36.85 26.70
C ARG A 1030 43.44 -36.76 28.21
N ALA A 1031 44.51 -36.57 28.98
CA ALA A 1031 44.41 -36.36 30.42
C ALA A 1031 43.68 -35.05 30.78
N GLN A 1032 43.77 -34.03 29.94
CA GLN A 1032 43.08 -32.76 30.12
C GLN A 1032 41.59 -32.86 29.77
N GLU A 1033 41.23 -33.53 28.66
CA GLU A 1033 39.84 -33.82 28.28
C GLU A 1033 39.14 -34.74 29.26
N ALA A 1034 39.81 -35.79 29.75
CA ALA A 1034 39.26 -36.67 30.78
C ALA A 1034 38.98 -35.92 32.09
N ARG A 1035 39.84 -34.96 32.46
CA ARG A 1035 39.62 -34.07 33.60
C ARG A 1035 38.47 -33.08 33.36
N ALA A 1036 38.33 -32.56 32.14
CA ALA A 1036 37.24 -31.67 31.77
C ALA A 1036 35.88 -32.40 31.78
N LYS A 1037 35.79 -33.61 31.22
CA LYS A 1037 34.60 -34.46 31.29
C LYS A 1037 34.24 -34.83 32.73
N ALA A 1038 35.22 -35.22 33.55
CA ALA A 1038 34.98 -35.52 34.96
C ALA A 1038 34.50 -34.29 35.76
N ALA A 1039 34.99 -33.08 35.43
CA ALA A 1039 34.55 -31.84 36.06
C ALA A 1039 33.13 -31.43 35.65
N VAL A 1040 32.73 -31.67 34.39
CA VAL A 1040 31.34 -31.43 33.92
C VAL A 1040 30.39 -32.42 34.57
N GLN A 1041 30.77 -33.68 34.69
CA GLN A 1041 29.96 -34.73 35.31
C GLN A 1041 29.76 -34.50 36.82
N LEU A 1042 30.77 -33.94 37.51
CA LEU A 1042 30.66 -33.51 38.90
C LEU A 1042 29.77 -32.27 39.09
N LEU A 1043 29.58 -31.43 38.06
CA LEU A 1043 28.67 -30.28 38.09
C LEU A 1043 27.23 -30.68 37.75
N GLU A 1044 27.03 -31.73 36.96
CA GLU A 1044 25.71 -32.31 36.65
C GLU A 1044 25.15 -33.20 37.77
N ASP A 1045 26.01 -33.79 38.61
CA ASP A 1045 25.59 -34.60 39.77
C ASP A 1045 25.28 -33.78 41.05
N ASP A 1046 25.62 -32.48 41.07
CA ASP A 1046 25.41 -31.53 42.19
C ASP A 1046 24.28 -30.49 41.91
N GLU A 1047 23.55 -30.60 40.79
CA GLU A 1047 22.26 -29.92 40.50
C GLU A 1047 21.07 -30.90 40.60
#